data_AF-A0A4W6DU39-F1
#
_entry.id   AF-A0A4W6DU39-F1
#
_cell.length_a   1.000
_cell.length_b   1.000
_cell.length_c   1.000
_cell.angle_alpha   90.00
_cell.angle_beta   90.00
_cell.angle_gamma   90.00
#
_symmetry.space_group_name_H-M   'P 1'
#
loop_
_entity.id
_entity.type
_entity.pdbx_description
1 polymer ?
#
loop_
_entity_poly.entity_id
_entity_poly.type
_entity_poly.pdbx_seq_one_letter_code
_entity_poly.pdbx_strand_id
1 'polypeptide(L)'
;HLKLLTVIFLLLPDSYAVSSKIEPFYKGGKVQVSDEKHIFCTCGSRVNVLEISTGKIVHSVEHVSPQWVVTSLLVTASRALLLKQWDWRQAQCTRSWRAIHTVPVASMTFDSTSTLLATGGCDGTIKIWDVVKQYCTHNLKGSSGVVHLVQFHPDISRLQLFSSSLDCGIRLWDLRSSQCVCVLQSHYSTVTSLCFSPDGGTMVSSGRDKICTVWDLKTQKAKRTVPVYEAVEGVVLLPENQDFSQIGVKSKDLHFITAGSKGVLRVWEASTARCVYTQTLASTLTPVSGEEVEERDDDPRSLTHLLHLPTSSRLAAVTAEHNIMLYQLPGLTTQQQFVGYSDEVLDVKFLGKGDSHIVVATNSCQLKVFELLTNSCQILYGHTDTVLSLDVFKKGSLFASCAKDRSVRVWQMDSNSGQVSCVAQGCSHANAVGSITCSRMKASFIVSGSQDCTVKVWDLPADLSTAGAEIHQLTARATEKAHDKDVNSVAVSPNDKLLASGSQDRTAKLWSLAGEGNVGLLGVFRGHRRGVWAVCFSPVDQVLATSSADGTTKLWSLQDFSCLKTFEGHDASVLKVIFVSRGTQLLTSGSDGLVKLWTIKTNECVKTLDAHQDKVWGLHASRKDDKMATGSADSNITVWVDVTEVELAEEQAKQEDQILKQQELSNLLHEKKYLKALGLAILLDQPHTVLTVIKAIRQGEDRRELLEKTLLKLRVDQKESLLRYCVVWNTNARNCQDAQAVLQVLLTHLPPEELLQYQGARAHLEGLIPYTERHMQRIGNLLQASMFLNYMWQKMRVAGAPSR
;
A
#
# COMPACT_ATOMS: atom_id res chain seq x y z
N HIS A 1 51.64 -0.69 12.88
CA HIS A 1 50.57 -0.51 13.88
C HIS A 1 49.88 0.86 13.84
N LEU A 2 49.80 1.55 12.68
CA LEU A 2 49.19 2.89 12.54
C LEU A 2 48.22 2.99 11.35
N LYS A 3 47.52 1.88 11.03
CA LYS A 3 46.54 1.80 9.92
C LYS A 3 45.22 1.11 10.31
N LEU A 4 44.93 0.97 11.61
CA LEU A 4 43.74 0.27 12.12
C LEU A 4 42.83 1.14 13.00
N LEU A 5 42.97 2.47 12.88
CA LEU A 5 41.96 3.43 13.34
C LEU A 5 41.20 3.96 12.11
N THR A 6 40.64 3.03 11.35
CA THR A 6 39.48 3.35 10.52
C THR A 6 38.39 3.66 11.52
N VAL A 7 38.21 4.95 11.82
CA VAL A 7 36.95 5.47 12.33
C VAL A 7 35.89 4.79 11.48
N ILE A 8 35.05 3.96 12.11
CA ILE A 8 33.81 3.49 11.52
C ILE A 8 33.00 4.77 11.30
N PHE A 9 33.26 5.46 10.19
CA PHE A 9 32.28 6.31 9.56
C PHE A 9 31.17 5.34 9.22
N LEU A 10 30.24 5.16 10.16
CA LEU A 10 28.91 4.69 9.82
C LEU A 10 28.49 5.62 8.67
N LEU A 11 28.38 5.03 7.48
CA LEU A 11 27.81 5.70 6.33
C LEU A 11 26.48 6.29 6.79
N LEU A 12 26.33 7.58 6.54
CA LEU A 12 25.08 8.24 6.85
C LEU A 12 24.04 7.74 5.85
N PRO A 13 22.80 7.48 6.29
CA PRO A 13 21.73 7.18 5.35
C PRO A 13 21.59 8.36 4.40
N ASP A 14 21.97 8.20 3.14
CA ASP A 14 21.75 9.14 2.05
C ASP A 14 20.55 8.76 1.17
N SER A 15 19.97 7.56 1.29
CA SER A 15 18.92 7.01 0.43
C SER A 15 17.98 6.07 1.17
N TYR A 16 16.69 6.36 1.05
CA TYR A 16 15.63 5.52 1.56
C TYR A 16 14.78 5.04 0.39
N ALA A 17 14.57 3.73 0.30
CA ALA A 17 13.63 3.14 -0.63
C ALA A 17 12.40 2.64 0.11
N VAL A 18 11.23 2.69 -0.55
CA VAL A 18 9.99 2.14 0.00
C VAL A 18 10.11 0.62 0.04
N SER A 19 10.11 0.03 1.25
CA SER A 19 10.15 -1.42 1.43
C SER A 19 8.75 -2.05 1.42
N SER A 20 7.80 -1.36 2.05
CA SER A 20 6.41 -1.82 2.10
C SER A 20 5.48 -0.62 2.16
N LYS A 21 4.34 -0.76 1.50
CA LYS A 21 3.24 0.20 1.53
C LYS A 21 1.99 -0.53 1.96
N ILE A 22 1.37 -0.05 3.03
CA ILE A 22 0.05 -0.49 3.48
C ILE A 22 -0.93 0.50 2.88
N GLU A 23 -1.61 0.06 1.82
CA GLU A 23 -2.59 0.86 1.09
C GLU A 23 -4.02 0.50 1.53
N PRO A 24 -4.95 1.46 1.45
CA PRO A 24 -6.36 1.18 1.67
C PRO A 24 -6.88 0.21 0.61
N PHE A 25 -7.27 -1.00 1.01
CA PHE A 25 -7.76 -2.01 0.08
C PHE A 25 -9.28 -2.13 0.05
N TYR A 26 -10.00 -1.69 1.10
CA TYR A 26 -11.45 -1.84 1.20
C TYR A 26 -12.11 -0.57 1.76
N LYS A 27 -13.00 0.05 0.99
CA LYS A 27 -13.77 1.24 1.34
C LYS A 27 -15.23 1.01 1.03
N GLY A 28 -15.89 0.28 1.94
CA GLY A 28 -17.31 -0.07 1.90
C GLY A 28 -17.71 -0.90 0.68
N GLY A 29 -18.90 -1.50 0.70
CA GLY A 29 -19.43 -2.29 -0.42
C GLY A 29 -19.29 -3.80 -0.20
N LYS A 30 -19.46 -4.58 -1.29
CA LYS A 30 -19.53 -6.04 -1.18
C LYS A 30 -18.13 -6.65 -1.03
N VAL A 31 -17.98 -7.59 -0.10
CA VAL A 31 -16.79 -8.45 0.02
C VAL A 31 -17.16 -9.86 -0.41
N GLN A 32 -16.28 -10.52 -1.16
CA GLN A 32 -16.44 -11.93 -1.51
C GLN A 32 -15.09 -12.65 -1.45
N VAL A 33 -15.13 -13.95 -1.16
CA VAL A 33 -13.93 -14.80 -1.14
C VAL A 33 -14.01 -15.81 -2.28
N SER A 34 -12.90 -15.98 -3.00
CA SER A 34 -12.74 -16.93 -4.10
C SER A 34 -11.70 -17.98 -3.72
N ASP A 35 -12.04 -19.26 -3.91
CA ASP A 35 -11.17 -20.43 -3.73
C ASP A 35 -10.40 -20.46 -2.39
N GLU A 36 -10.92 -19.77 -1.37
CA GLU A 36 -10.34 -19.61 -0.02
C GLU A 36 -8.90 -19.09 0.05
N LYS A 37 -8.35 -18.63 -1.09
CA LYS A 37 -7.02 -18.03 -1.19
C LYS A 37 -7.07 -16.52 -1.37
N HIS A 38 -8.12 -16.02 -2.04
CA HIS A 38 -8.22 -14.62 -2.40
C HIS A 38 -9.50 -13.97 -1.89
N ILE A 39 -9.38 -12.81 -1.25
CA ILE A 39 -10.51 -11.94 -0.89
C ILE A 39 -10.59 -10.81 -1.91
N PHE A 40 -11.78 -10.57 -2.44
CA PHE A 40 -12.07 -9.45 -3.31
C PHE A 40 -12.78 -8.37 -2.52
N CYS A 41 -12.30 -7.14 -2.65
CA CYS A 41 -12.77 -5.99 -1.90
C CYS A 41 -12.98 -4.79 -2.83
N THR A 42 -14.04 -4.02 -2.58
CA THR A 42 -14.27 -2.71 -3.21
C THR A 42 -13.45 -1.62 -2.54
N CYS A 43 -12.70 -0.84 -3.32
CA CYS A 43 -12.09 0.41 -2.88
C CYS A 43 -12.45 1.53 -3.85
N GLY A 44 -13.51 2.29 -3.55
CA GLY A 44 -14.02 3.33 -4.44
C GLY A 44 -14.40 2.78 -5.81
N SER A 45 -13.65 3.15 -6.86
CA SER A 45 -13.86 2.67 -8.23
C SER A 45 -12.93 1.50 -8.63
N ARG A 46 -12.24 0.88 -7.67
CA ARG A 46 -11.31 -0.23 -7.88
C ARG A 46 -11.80 -1.48 -7.15
N VAL A 47 -11.51 -2.65 -7.71
CA VAL A 47 -11.63 -3.93 -6.99
C VAL A 47 -10.23 -4.45 -6.72
N ASN A 48 -9.91 -4.62 -5.45
CA ASN A 48 -8.63 -5.12 -4.98
C ASN A 48 -8.75 -6.60 -4.66
N VAL A 49 -7.75 -7.37 -5.09
CA VAL A 49 -7.60 -8.80 -4.81
C VAL A 49 -6.53 -8.97 -3.76
N LEU A 50 -6.92 -9.48 -2.60
CA LEU A 50 -6.04 -9.73 -1.47
C LEU A 50 -5.76 -11.23 -1.36
N GLU A 51 -4.54 -11.59 -1.03
CA GLU A 51 -4.23 -12.95 -0.62
C GLU A 51 -4.47 -13.13 0.89
N ILE A 52 -5.18 -14.19 1.30
CA ILE A 52 -5.57 -14.42 2.71
C ILE A 52 -4.34 -14.68 3.61
N SER A 53 -3.30 -15.35 3.10
CA SER A 53 -2.12 -15.72 3.89
C SER A 53 -1.21 -14.52 4.17
N THR A 54 -1.02 -13.64 3.19
CA THR A 54 -0.05 -12.54 3.24
C THR A 54 -0.69 -11.18 3.48
N GLY A 55 -2.01 -11.05 3.33
CA GLY A 55 -2.74 -9.78 3.44
C GLY A 55 -2.33 -8.75 2.38
N LYS A 56 -1.55 -9.13 1.37
CA LYS A 56 -1.06 -8.20 0.34
C LYS A 56 -2.04 -8.12 -0.83
N ILE A 57 -2.11 -6.92 -1.42
CA ILE A 57 -2.85 -6.68 -2.66
C ILE A 57 -2.05 -7.32 -3.80
N VAL A 58 -2.62 -8.35 -4.41
CA VAL A 58 -2.03 -9.05 -5.56
C VAL A 58 -2.31 -8.28 -6.85
N HIS A 59 -3.57 -7.88 -7.04
CA HIS A 59 -4.00 -7.12 -8.22
C HIS A 59 -5.07 -6.10 -7.84
N SER A 60 -5.04 -4.94 -8.52
CA SER A 60 -6.09 -3.93 -8.48
C SER A 60 -6.67 -3.78 -9.89
N VAL A 61 -7.99 -3.94 -10.01
CA VAL A 61 -8.71 -3.74 -11.28
C VAL A 61 -9.40 -2.38 -11.24
N GLU A 62 -8.96 -1.48 -12.11
CA GLU A 62 -9.51 -0.12 -12.22
C GLU A 62 -10.79 -0.08 -13.10
N HIS A 63 -11.65 0.91 -12.84
CA HIS A 63 -12.96 1.11 -13.51
C HIS A 63 -14.07 0.12 -13.15
N VAL A 64 -14.22 -0.12 -11.85
CA VAL A 64 -15.29 -0.94 -11.30
C VAL A 64 -16.26 -0.09 -10.50
N SER A 65 -17.52 -0.24 -10.85
CA SER A 65 -18.72 0.24 -10.19
C SER A 65 -19.06 -0.51 -8.90
N PRO A 66 -19.99 -0.01 -8.07
CA PRO A 66 -20.21 -0.50 -6.71
C PRO A 66 -20.63 -1.97 -6.57
N GLN A 67 -20.95 -2.67 -7.66
CA GLN A 67 -21.45 -4.03 -7.58
C GLN A 67 -20.79 -4.98 -8.57
N TRP A 68 -20.36 -6.12 -8.05
CA TRP A 68 -19.65 -7.17 -8.77
C TRP A 68 -19.82 -8.51 -8.06
N VAL A 69 -19.46 -9.59 -8.76
CA VAL A 69 -19.43 -10.96 -8.23
C VAL A 69 -18.21 -11.68 -8.77
N VAL A 70 -17.64 -12.57 -7.97
CA VAL A 70 -16.52 -13.43 -8.35
C VAL A 70 -16.85 -14.90 -8.09
N THR A 71 -16.41 -15.77 -9.01
CA THR A 71 -16.24 -17.21 -8.80
C THR A 71 -14.89 -17.64 -9.36
N SER A 72 -14.80 -17.91 -10.66
CA SER A 72 -13.53 -18.13 -11.38
C SER A 72 -13.14 -16.91 -12.23
N LEU A 73 -14.14 -16.10 -12.57
CA LEU A 73 -14.06 -14.86 -13.35
C LEU A 73 -14.68 -13.73 -12.52
N LEU A 74 -14.17 -12.51 -12.70
CA LEU A 74 -14.72 -11.32 -12.05
C LEU A 74 -15.72 -10.67 -13.01
N VAL A 75 -16.98 -10.54 -12.61
CA VAL A 75 -17.99 -9.79 -13.37
C VAL A 75 -18.41 -8.56 -12.59
N THR A 76 -18.33 -7.40 -13.23
CA THR A 76 -18.66 -6.10 -12.65
C THR A 76 -19.86 -5.48 -13.35
N ALA A 77 -20.80 -4.91 -12.59
CA ALA A 77 -21.99 -4.24 -13.13
C ALA A 77 -21.90 -2.74 -12.92
N SER A 78 -21.71 -2.01 -14.02
CA SER A 78 -21.61 -0.55 -14.01
C SER A 78 -22.94 0.16 -13.73
N ARG A 79 -22.85 1.32 -13.07
CA ARG A 79 -23.97 2.27 -13.01
C ARG A 79 -24.43 2.69 -14.41
N ALA A 80 -23.55 2.57 -15.40
CA ALA A 80 -23.83 2.76 -16.82
C ALA A 80 -24.55 1.57 -17.49
N LEU A 81 -25.07 0.61 -16.70
CA LEU A 81 -25.80 -0.56 -17.19
C LEU A 81 -24.98 -1.49 -18.10
N LEU A 82 -23.66 -1.51 -17.95
CA LEU A 82 -22.77 -2.47 -18.62
C LEU A 82 -22.28 -3.52 -17.62
N LEU A 83 -22.40 -4.79 -18.00
CA LEU A 83 -21.72 -5.91 -17.38
C LEU A 83 -20.37 -6.09 -18.07
N LYS A 84 -19.28 -6.07 -17.29
CA LYS A 84 -17.93 -6.34 -17.76
C LYS A 84 -17.40 -7.61 -17.13
N GLN A 85 -16.81 -8.47 -17.95
CA GLN A 85 -16.09 -9.65 -17.53
C GLN A 85 -14.59 -9.37 -17.55
N TRP A 86 -13.93 -9.73 -16.46
CA TRP A 86 -12.52 -9.50 -16.23
C TRP A 86 -11.82 -10.83 -15.98
N ASP A 87 -10.67 -10.99 -16.61
CA ASP A 87 -9.66 -11.94 -16.14
C ASP A 87 -8.79 -11.20 -15.11
N TRP A 88 -9.06 -11.45 -13.83
CA TRP A 88 -8.43 -10.71 -12.74
C TRP A 88 -6.94 -11.03 -12.58
N ARG A 89 -6.45 -12.15 -13.13
CA ARG A 89 -5.01 -12.50 -13.11
C ARG A 89 -4.18 -11.65 -14.06
N GLN A 90 -4.79 -11.22 -15.18
CA GLN A 90 -4.12 -10.38 -16.18
C GLN A 90 -4.56 -8.90 -16.09
N ALA A 91 -5.50 -8.59 -15.20
CA ALA A 91 -6.16 -7.29 -15.09
C ALA A 91 -6.74 -6.77 -16.43
N GLN A 92 -7.07 -7.68 -17.35
CA GLN A 92 -7.61 -7.34 -18.66
C GLN A 92 -9.12 -7.56 -18.70
N CYS A 93 -9.83 -6.57 -19.24
CA CYS A 93 -11.24 -6.69 -19.55
C CYS A 93 -11.39 -7.61 -20.75
N THR A 94 -11.86 -8.83 -20.54
CA THR A 94 -12.05 -9.78 -21.63
C THR A 94 -13.25 -9.37 -22.48
N ARG A 95 -14.36 -8.97 -21.84
CA ARG A 95 -15.64 -8.75 -22.52
C ARG A 95 -16.52 -7.73 -21.81
N SER A 96 -17.37 -7.04 -22.56
CA SER A 96 -18.40 -6.15 -22.02
C SER A 96 -19.71 -6.27 -22.80
N TRP A 97 -20.84 -6.36 -22.10
CA TRP A 97 -22.18 -6.37 -22.70
C TRP A 97 -23.16 -5.50 -21.89
N ARG A 98 -24.25 -5.06 -22.52
CA ARG A 98 -25.25 -4.21 -21.87
C ARG A 98 -26.20 -5.04 -21.01
N ALA A 99 -26.31 -4.69 -19.74
CA ALA A 99 -27.39 -5.14 -18.88
C ALA A 99 -28.68 -4.55 -19.45
N ILE A 100 -29.61 -5.40 -19.92
CA ILE A 100 -30.91 -4.96 -20.48
C ILE A 100 -31.84 -4.42 -19.37
N HIS A 101 -31.32 -4.12 -18.19
CA HIS A 101 -32.08 -3.53 -17.09
C HIS A 101 -32.36 -2.06 -17.38
N THR A 102 -33.48 -1.55 -16.86
CA THR A 102 -33.86 -0.14 -17.04
C THR A 102 -33.18 0.78 -16.01
N VAL A 103 -32.84 0.20 -14.86
CA VAL A 103 -32.22 0.86 -13.70
C VAL A 103 -30.99 0.02 -13.27
N PRO A 104 -29.96 0.59 -12.62
CA PRO A 104 -28.80 -0.15 -12.14
C PRO A 104 -29.13 -1.44 -11.39
N VAL A 105 -28.22 -2.40 -11.50
CA VAL A 105 -28.29 -3.68 -10.81
C VAL A 105 -28.04 -3.46 -9.32
N ALA A 106 -28.89 -4.08 -8.49
CA ALA A 106 -28.90 -3.99 -7.03
C ALA A 106 -28.41 -5.26 -6.34
N SER A 107 -28.39 -6.41 -7.03
CA SER A 107 -27.80 -7.64 -6.52
C SER A 107 -27.36 -8.56 -7.65
N MET A 108 -26.33 -9.35 -7.40
CA MET A 108 -25.80 -10.32 -8.36
C MET A 108 -25.25 -11.55 -7.64
N THR A 109 -25.44 -12.72 -8.25
CA THR A 109 -24.90 -14.00 -7.78
C THR A 109 -24.61 -14.91 -8.97
N PHE A 110 -23.58 -15.74 -8.83
CA PHE A 110 -23.34 -16.87 -9.73
C PHE A 110 -24.03 -18.12 -9.21
N ASP A 111 -24.31 -19.04 -10.12
CA ASP A 111 -24.52 -20.44 -9.80
C ASP A 111 -23.19 -21.11 -9.39
N SER A 112 -23.30 -22.20 -8.63
CA SER A 112 -22.20 -23.09 -8.22
C SER A 112 -21.30 -23.53 -9.38
N THR A 113 -21.85 -23.70 -10.58
CA THR A 113 -21.13 -24.11 -11.79
C THR A 113 -20.44 -22.96 -12.52
N SER A 114 -20.62 -21.71 -12.07
CA SER A 114 -20.17 -20.47 -12.72
C SER A 114 -20.73 -20.22 -14.14
N THR A 115 -21.68 -21.03 -14.61
CA THR A 115 -22.25 -20.90 -15.97
C THR A 115 -23.35 -19.86 -16.06
N LEU A 116 -24.19 -19.77 -15.01
CA LEU A 116 -25.32 -18.85 -14.93
C LEU A 116 -25.02 -17.71 -13.96
N LEU A 117 -25.33 -16.49 -14.38
CA LEU A 117 -25.28 -15.27 -13.57
C LEU A 117 -26.70 -14.73 -13.41
N ALA A 118 -27.17 -14.60 -12.18
CA ALA A 118 -28.42 -13.90 -11.89
C ALA A 118 -28.13 -12.45 -11.48
N THR A 119 -28.94 -11.53 -12.01
CA THR A 119 -28.85 -10.08 -11.77
C THR A 119 -30.22 -9.57 -11.35
N GLY A 120 -30.32 -8.98 -10.16
CA GLY A 120 -31.53 -8.30 -9.68
C GLY A 120 -31.42 -6.80 -9.91
N GLY A 121 -32.37 -6.23 -10.67
CA GLY A 121 -32.45 -4.79 -10.91
C GLY A 121 -33.17 -4.05 -9.78
N CYS A 122 -32.90 -2.75 -9.65
CA CYS A 122 -33.75 -1.86 -8.85
C CYS A 122 -35.18 -1.72 -9.43
N ASP A 123 -35.39 -2.11 -10.69
CA ASP A 123 -36.68 -2.10 -11.37
C ASP A 123 -37.59 -3.29 -10.99
N GLY A 124 -37.14 -4.13 -10.06
CA GLY A 124 -37.89 -5.31 -9.61
C GLY A 124 -37.84 -6.47 -10.60
N THR A 125 -37.00 -6.41 -11.64
CA THR A 125 -36.81 -7.54 -12.56
C THR A 125 -35.55 -8.33 -12.22
N ILE A 126 -35.64 -9.65 -12.37
CA ILE A 126 -34.48 -10.54 -12.19
C ILE A 126 -34.17 -11.16 -13.54
N LYS A 127 -32.92 -11.01 -13.98
CA LYS A 127 -32.44 -11.53 -15.26
C LYS A 127 -31.33 -12.52 -15.04
N ILE A 128 -31.39 -13.61 -15.79
CA ILE A 128 -30.41 -14.69 -15.76
C ILE A 128 -29.66 -14.69 -17.07
N TRP A 129 -28.35 -14.77 -16.97
CA TRP A 129 -27.42 -14.69 -18.09
C TRP A 129 -26.62 -15.97 -18.17
N ASP A 130 -26.47 -16.50 -19.38
CA ASP A 130 -25.43 -17.48 -19.67
C ASP A 130 -24.12 -16.72 -19.91
N VAL A 131 -23.13 -16.95 -19.04
CA VAL A 131 -21.83 -16.25 -19.04
C VAL A 131 -21.02 -16.63 -20.29
N VAL A 132 -21.16 -17.87 -20.76
CA VAL A 132 -20.40 -18.38 -21.90
C VAL A 132 -20.99 -17.85 -23.21
N LYS A 133 -22.33 -17.87 -23.33
CA LYS A 133 -23.04 -17.55 -24.58
C LYS A 133 -23.57 -16.12 -24.68
N GLN A 134 -23.55 -15.33 -23.59
CA GLN A 134 -23.84 -13.89 -23.55
C GLN A 134 -25.26 -13.47 -23.94
N TYR A 135 -26.26 -14.31 -23.69
CA TYR A 135 -27.65 -13.90 -23.82
C TYR A 135 -28.41 -14.11 -22.51
N CYS A 136 -29.48 -13.33 -22.36
CA CYS A 136 -30.41 -13.44 -21.25
C CYS A 136 -31.26 -14.70 -21.47
N THR A 137 -31.13 -15.70 -20.60
CA THR A 137 -31.90 -16.95 -20.68
C THR A 137 -33.34 -16.73 -20.22
N HIS A 138 -33.50 -16.08 -19.06
CA HIS A 138 -34.79 -15.83 -18.45
C HIS A 138 -34.91 -14.39 -17.96
N ASN A 139 -36.13 -13.87 -18.05
CA ASN A 139 -36.52 -12.59 -17.48
C ASN A 139 -37.68 -12.83 -16.52
N LEU A 140 -37.37 -12.91 -15.23
CA LEU A 140 -38.34 -13.18 -14.17
C LEU A 140 -38.97 -11.86 -13.72
N LYS A 141 -40.28 -11.73 -13.96
CA LYS A 141 -41.09 -10.59 -13.54
C LYS A 141 -42.07 -11.05 -12.48
N GLY A 142 -42.15 -10.31 -11.38
CA GLY A 142 -43.12 -10.57 -10.32
C GLY A 142 -42.70 -10.03 -8.96
N SER A 143 -41.42 -9.71 -8.75
CA SER A 143 -40.98 -8.93 -7.59
C SER A 143 -41.50 -7.51 -7.65
N SER A 144 -41.96 -7.04 -6.50
CA SER A 144 -42.49 -5.70 -6.25
C SER A 144 -41.39 -4.88 -5.57
N GLY A 145 -40.93 -3.84 -6.26
CA GLY A 145 -39.86 -2.97 -5.79
C GLY A 145 -38.44 -3.54 -5.98
N VAL A 146 -37.48 -2.96 -5.26
CA VAL A 146 -36.05 -3.27 -5.41
C VAL A 146 -35.74 -4.69 -4.95
N VAL A 147 -34.96 -5.43 -5.75
CA VAL A 147 -34.49 -6.78 -5.39
C VAL A 147 -33.16 -6.67 -4.62
N HIS A 148 -33.23 -6.83 -3.30
CA HIS A 148 -32.08 -6.65 -2.41
C HIS A 148 -31.12 -7.84 -2.44
N LEU A 149 -31.64 -9.06 -2.52
CA LEU A 149 -30.84 -10.28 -2.51
C LEU A 149 -31.35 -11.27 -3.55
N VAL A 150 -30.41 -11.93 -4.21
CA VAL A 150 -30.66 -13.02 -5.16
C VAL A 150 -29.64 -14.12 -4.87
N GLN A 151 -30.10 -15.37 -4.71
CA GLN A 151 -29.24 -16.52 -4.44
C GLN A 151 -29.77 -17.79 -5.12
N PHE A 152 -28.88 -18.59 -5.70
CA PHE A 152 -29.22 -19.90 -6.24
C PHE A 152 -29.27 -20.96 -5.13
N HIS A 153 -30.08 -21.98 -5.36
CA HIS A 153 -30.07 -23.19 -4.53
C HIS A 153 -28.73 -23.95 -4.70
N PRO A 154 -28.13 -24.52 -3.64
CA PRO A 154 -26.86 -25.25 -3.74
C PRO A 154 -26.93 -26.53 -4.59
N ASP A 155 -28.06 -27.26 -4.55
CA ASP A 155 -28.25 -28.42 -5.44
C ASP A 155 -28.48 -27.98 -6.88
N ILE A 156 -27.54 -28.37 -7.75
CA ILE A 156 -27.57 -28.15 -9.21
C ILE A 156 -28.83 -28.74 -9.85
N SER A 157 -29.34 -29.86 -9.32
CA SER A 157 -30.47 -30.59 -9.92
C SER A 157 -31.82 -29.89 -9.75
N ARG A 158 -31.97 -29.04 -8.73
CA ARG A 158 -33.25 -28.37 -8.44
C ARG A 158 -33.45 -27.09 -9.25
N LEU A 159 -32.38 -26.47 -9.77
CA LEU A 159 -32.42 -25.23 -10.57
C LEU A 159 -33.43 -24.20 -10.03
N GLN A 160 -33.31 -23.89 -8.74
CA GLN A 160 -34.17 -22.94 -8.05
C GLN A 160 -33.41 -21.66 -7.70
N LEU A 161 -34.09 -20.52 -7.80
CA LEU A 161 -33.57 -19.21 -7.47
C LEU A 161 -34.44 -18.56 -6.39
N PHE A 162 -33.79 -18.02 -5.36
CA PHE A 162 -34.44 -17.27 -4.30
C PHE A 162 -34.16 -15.78 -4.47
N SER A 163 -35.18 -14.97 -4.27
CA SER A 163 -35.05 -13.50 -4.32
C SER A 163 -35.78 -12.85 -3.18
N SER A 164 -35.19 -11.82 -2.58
CA SER A 164 -35.89 -10.92 -1.65
C SER A 164 -36.19 -9.58 -2.32
N SER A 165 -37.39 -9.07 -2.10
CA SER A 165 -37.84 -7.76 -2.58
C SER A 165 -38.12 -6.80 -1.41
N LEU A 166 -38.37 -5.53 -1.72
CA LEU A 166 -38.74 -4.51 -0.74
C LEU A 166 -39.94 -4.91 0.12
N ASP A 167 -40.87 -5.69 -0.44
CA ASP A 167 -42.04 -6.25 0.25
C ASP A 167 -41.72 -7.27 1.35
N CYS A 168 -40.44 -7.44 1.72
CA CYS A 168 -39.93 -8.34 2.77
C CYS A 168 -40.18 -9.84 2.51
N GLY A 169 -40.91 -10.20 1.46
CA GLY A 169 -41.16 -11.57 1.04
C GLY A 169 -39.98 -12.20 0.31
N ILE A 170 -39.70 -13.47 0.61
CA ILE A 170 -38.72 -14.29 -0.11
C ILE A 170 -39.47 -15.10 -1.16
N ARG A 171 -39.12 -14.91 -2.44
CA ARG A 171 -39.77 -15.60 -3.57
C ARG A 171 -38.89 -16.74 -4.06
N LEU A 172 -39.51 -17.89 -4.25
CA LEU A 172 -38.92 -19.06 -4.89
C LEU A 172 -39.30 -19.09 -6.37
N TRP A 173 -38.29 -19.11 -7.23
CA TRP A 173 -38.42 -19.23 -8.67
C TRP A 173 -37.85 -20.57 -9.13
N ASP A 174 -38.58 -21.25 -9.98
CA ASP A 174 -38.06 -22.42 -10.68
C ASP A 174 -37.61 -22.01 -12.08
N LEU A 175 -36.36 -22.32 -12.42
CA LEU A 175 -35.76 -21.92 -13.70
C LEU A 175 -36.27 -22.76 -14.86
N ARG A 176 -36.75 -23.99 -14.60
CA ARG A 176 -37.28 -24.85 -15.65
C ARG A 176 -38.63 -24.36 -16.15
N SER A 177 -39.49 -23.95 -15.23
CA SER A 177 -40.83 -23.43 -15.53
C SER A 177 -40.86 -21.91 -15.73
N SER A 178 -39.81 -21.19 -15.34
CA SER A 178 -39.70 -19.72 -15.38
C SER A 178 -40.80 -18.98 -14.60
N GLN A 179 -41.41 -19.65 -13.61
CA GLN A 179 -42.51 -19.14 -12.79
C GLN A 179 -42.11 -18.99 -11.32
N CYS A 180 -42.81 -18.10 -10.63
CA CYS A 180 -42.74 -17.98 -9.17
C CYS A 180 -43.56 -19.11 -8.55
N VAL A 181 -42.90 -20.01 -7.83
CA VAL A 181 -43.51 -21.20 -7.21
C VAL A 181 -44.16 -20.83 -5.88
N CYS A 182 -43.48 -20.03 -5.06
CA CYS A 182 -43.94 -19.72 -3.71
C CYS A 182 -43.43 -18.35 -3.25
N VAL A 183 -44.22 -17.68 -2.42
CA VAL A 183 -43.85 -16.45 -1.70
C VAL A 183 -43.86 -16.77 -0.21
N LEU A 184 -42.68 -16.75 0.40
CA LEU A 184 -42.46 -16.99 1.81
C LEU A 184 -42.52 -15.65 2.55
N GLN A 185 -43.53 -15.48 3.41
CA GLN A 185 -43.75 -14.27 4.21
C GLN A 185 -43.64 -14.59 5.70
N SER A 186 -42.53 -14.19 6.31
CA SER A 186 -42.33 -14.22 7.77
C SER A 186 -41.69 -12.94 8.31
N HIS A 187 -40.98 -12.21 7.46
CA HIS A 187 -40.25 -11.01 7.81
C HIS A 187 -41.10 -9.75 7.67
N TYR A 188 -40.90 -8.82 8.60
CA TYR A 188 -41.56 -7.51 8.63
C TYR A 188 -40.62 -6.37 8.19
N SER A 189 -39.36 -6.69 7.92
CA SER A 189 -38.34 -5.78 7.42
C SER A 189 -37.50 -6.46 6.34
N THR A 190 -36.58 -5.72 5.73
CA THR A 190 -35.76 -6.20 4.62
C THR A 190 -34.94 -7.43 5.01
N VAL A 191 -35.01 -8.47 4.18
CA VAL A 191 -34.22 -9.69 4.32
C VAL A 191 -32.80 -9.43 3.82
N THR A 192 -31.82 -9.62 4.70
CA THR A 192 -30.41 -9.25 4.51
C THR A 192 -29.58 -10.41 3.96
N SER A 193 -29.82 -11.63 4.44
CA SER A 193 -29.07 -12.81 4.02
C SER A 193 -29.94 -14.08 3.98
N LEU A 194 -29.57 -14.99 3.08
CA LEU A 194 -30.14 -16.33 2.97
C LEU A 194 -28.98 -17.33 3.05
N CYS A 195 -29.19 -18.44 3.78
CA CYS A 195 -28.22 -19.52 3.88
C CYS A 195 -28.92 -20.87 3.72
N PHE A 196 -28.31 -21.78 2.95
CA PHE A 196 -28.86 -23.11 2.68
C PHE A 196 -28.07 -24.18 3.42
N SER A 197 -28.77 -25.19 3.95
CA SER A 197 -28.11 -26.39 4.48
C SER A 197 -27.38 -27.13 3.36
N PRO A 198 -26.25 -27.81 3.66
CA PRO A 198 -25.58 -28.70 2.70
C PRO A 198 -26.52 -29.72 2.04
N ASP A 199 -27.51 -30.21 2.78
CA ASP A 199 -28.53 -31.16 2.31
C ASP A 199 -29.57 -30.56 1.35
N GLY A 200 -29.54 -29.23 1.12
CA GLY A 200 -30.50 -28.50 0.29
C GLY A 200 -31.95 -28.59 0.78
N GLY A 201 -32.20 -29.11 1.99
CA GLY A 201 -33.54 -29.34 2.51
C GLY A 201 -34.07 -28.19 3.36
N THR A 202 -33.17 -27.46 4.03
CA THR A 202 -33.51 -26.37 4.94
C THR A 202 -32.82 -25.08 4.54
N MET A 203 -33.49 -23.96 4.78
CA MET A 203 -32.99 -22.62 4.50
C MET A 203 -33.16 -21.76 5.74
N VAL A 204 -32.18 -20.93 6.06
CA VAL A 204 -32.28 -19.91 7.10
C VAL A 204 -32.28 -18.54 6.45
N SER A 205 -33.25 -17.70 6.82
CA SER A 205 -33.31 -16.31 6.40
C SER A 205 -33.13 -15.37 7.58
N SER A 206 -32.44 -14.25 7.36
CA SER A 206 -32.25 -13.19 8.35
C SER A 206 -32.88 -11.88 7.89
N GLY A 207 -33.45 -11.14 8.84
CA GLY A 207 -33.98 -9.80 8.58
C GLY A 207 -33.45 -8.76 9.55
N ARG A 208 -33.59 -7.49 9.15
CA ARG A 208 -33.40 -6.33 10.03
C ARG A 208 -34.49 -6.19 11.11
N ASP A 209 -35.54 -7.00 11.02
CA ASP A 209 -36.62 -7.11 12.00
C ASP A 209 -36.22 -7.84 13.29
N LYS A 210 -34.92 -8.08 13.48
CA LYS A 210 -34.33 -8.75 14.66
C LYS A 210 -34.70 -10.23 14.78
N ILE A 211 -35.11 -10.86 13.68
CA ILE A 211 -35.58 -12.25 13.63
C ILE A 211 -34.81 -13.03 12.55
N CYS A 212 -34.49 -14.29 12.86
CA CYS A 212 -34.06 -15.29 11.88
C CYS A 212 -35.13 -16.37 11.74
N THR A 213 -35.47 -16.78 10.53
CA THR A 213 -36.49 -17.81 10.30
C THR A 213 -35.91 -19.02 9.57
N VAL A 214 -36.22 -20.21 10.09
CA VAL A 214 -35.78 -21.50 9.55
C VAL A 214 -36.92 -22.09 8.73
N TRP A 215 -36.66 -22.34 7.45
CA TRP A 215 -37.59 -22.83 6.45
C TRP A 215 -37.29 -24.28 6.10
N ASP A 216 -38.36 -25.04 5.89
CA ASP A 216 -38.29 -26.32 5.20
C ASP A 216 -38.61 -26.11 3.71
N LEU A 217 -37.68 -26.45 2.82
CA LEU A 217 -37.89 -26.29 1.38
C LEU A 217 -38.78 -27.38 0.80
N LYS A 218 -38.88 -28.55 1.44
CA LYS A 218 -39.76 -29.64 0.96
C LYS A 218 -41.22 -29.33 1.24
N THR A 219 -41.52 -28.75 2.40
CA THR A 219 -42.89 -28.42 2.82
C THR A 219 -43.26 -26.96 2.56
N GLN A 220 -42.29 -26.13 2.15
CA GLN A 220 -42.44 -24.70 1.84
C GLN A 220 -43.05 -23.89 2.98
N LYS A 221 -42.78 -24.29 4.23
CA LYS A 221 -43.28 -23.65 5.45
C LYS A 221 -42.14 -23.26 6.37
N ALA A 222 -42.36 -22.22 7.17
CA ALA A 222 -41.47 -21.85 8.26
C ALA A 222 -41.55 -22.94 9.34
N LYS A 223 -40.44 -23.60 9.63
CA LYS A 223 -40.33 -24.52 10.78
C LYS A 223 -40.32 -23.74 12.09
N ARG A 224 -39.57 -22.65 12.14
CA ARG A 224 -39.31 -21.91 13.39
C ARG A 224 -38.88 -20.46 13.12
N THR A 225 -39.24 -19.56 14.01
CA THR A 225 -38.76 -18.18 14.06
C THR A 225 -37.94 -17.98 15.33
N VAL A 226 -36.67 -17.57 15.18
CA VAL A 226 -35.71 -17.32 16.26
C VAL A 226 -35.58 -15.80 16.46
N PRO A 227 -36.03 -15.24 17.59
CA PRO A 227 -35.81 -13.82 17.90
C PRO A 227 -34.36 -13.62 18.37
N VAL A 228 -33.58 -12.89 17.58
CA VAL A 228 -32.16 -12.59 17.85
C VAL A 228 -32.02 -11.30 18.67
N TYR A 229 -33.07 -10.46 18.69
CA TYR A 229 -33.14 -9.16 19.38
C TYR A 229 -32.06 -8.16 18.94
N GLU A 230 -31.52 -8.36 17.74
CA GLU A 230 -30.47 -7.56 17.12
C GLU A 230 -30.68 -7.58 15.60
N ALA A 231 -30.43 -6.47 14.92
CA ALA A 231 -30.53 -6.44 13.47
C ALA A 231 -29.41 -7.31 12.88
N VAL A 232 -29.80 -8.34 12.11
CA VAL A 232 -28.85 -9.31 11.55
C VAL A 232 -28.57 -8.94 10.09
N GLU A 233 -27.30 -8.80 9.75
CA GLU A 233 -26.85 -8.50 8.38
C GLU A 233 -26.33 -9.76 7.67
N GLY A 234 -25.81 -10.75 8.41
CA GLY A 234 -25.28 -11.98 7.83
C GLY A 234 -25.57 -13.23 8.66
N VAL A 235 -25.88 -14.32 7.96
CA VAL A 235 -26.08 -15.66 8.54
C VAL A 235 -25.31 -16.72 7.76
N VAL A 236 -24.66 -17.61 8.51
CA VAL A 236 -23.99 -18.80 7.97
C VAL A 236 -24.36 -20.03 8.78
N LEU A 237 -24.55 -21.14 8.08
CA LEU A 237 -24.73 -22.46 8.68
C LEU A 237 -23.37 -23.12 8.97
N LEU A 238 -23.26 -23.75 10.14
CA LEU A 238 -22.09 -24.55 10.50
C LEU A 238 -22.14 -25.92 9.82
N PRO A 239 -21.01 -26.46 9.35
CA PRO A 239 -20.95 -27.81 8.80
C PRO A 239 -21.30 -28.86 9.86
N GLU A 240 -22.15 -29.83 9.51
CA GLU A 240 -22.58 -30.92 10.42
C GLU A 240 -21.45 -31.89 10.80
N ASN A 241 -20.30 -31.82 10.11
CA ASN A 241 -19.22 -32.81 10.19
C ASN A 241 -18.09 -32.45 11.19
N GLN A 242 -18.26 -31.45 12.07
CA GLN A 242 -17.23 -31.06 13.06
C GLN A 242 -17.78 -31.01 14.49
N ASP A 243 -16.98 -31.49 15.44
CA ASP A 243 -17.32 -31.50 16.86
C ASP A 243 -17.05 -30.11 17.49
N PHE A 244 -18.10 -29.30 17.66
CA PHE A 244 -18.03 -27.95 18.26
C PHE A 244 -18.10 -27.95 19.80
N SER A 245 -17.50 -28.95 20.46
CA SER A 245 -17.59 -29.15 21.91
C SER A 245 -17.06 -27.95 22.74
N GLN A 246 -16.12 -27.17 22.20
CA GLN A 246 -15.59 -25.95 22.82
C GLN A 246 -16.58 -24.77 22.85
N ILE A 247 -17.61 -24.79 21.98
CA ILE A 247 -18.67 -23.75 21.89
C ILE A 247 -19.88 -24.13 22.77
N GLY A 248 -19.89 -25.34 23.37
CA GLY A 248 -21.03 -25.84 24.13
C GLY A 248 -22.12 -26.49 23.26
N VAL A 249 -21.86 -26.72 21.98
CA VAL A 249 -22.74 -27.45 21.06
C VAL A 249 -22.69 -28.95 21.41
N LYS A 250 -23.79 -29.50 21.92
CA LYS A 250 -23.92 -30.90 22.35
C LYS A 250 -24.87 -31.74 21.47
N SER A 251 -25.50 -31.14 20.47
CA SER A 251 -26.51 -31.78 19.60
C SER A 251 -26.04 -31.82 18.15
N LYS A 252 -26.45 -32.87 17.42
CA LYS A 252 -26.32 -33.00 15.96
C LYS A 252 -27.33 -32.13 15.19
N ASP A 253 -27.96 -31.17 15.87
CA ASP A 253 -28.99 -30.31 15.29
C ASP A 253 -28.33 -29.17 14.51
N LEU A 254 -29.06 -28.60 13.55
CA LEU A 254 -28.57 -27.49 12.71
C LEU A 254 -28.18 -26.28 13.59
N HIS A 255 -26.91 -25.87 13.53
CA HIS A 255 -26.41 -24.66 14.17
C HIS A 255 -26.10 -23.58 13.13
N PHE A 256 -26.46 -22.34 13.42
CA PHE A 256 -26.15 -21.20 12.56
C PHE A 256 -25.52 -20.05 13.35
N ILE A 257 -24.66 -19.29 12.69
CA ILE A 257 -23.99 -18.12 13.21
C ILE A 257 -24.68 -16.88 12.67
N THR A 258 -24.98 -15.94 13.56
CA THR A 258 -25.50 -14.62 13.21
C THR A 258 -24.44 -13.57 13.44
N ALA A 259 -24.31 -12.65 12.48
CA ALA A 259 -23.60 -11.38 12.62
C ALA A 259 -24.61 -10.22 12.57
N GLY A 260 -24.54 -9.34 13.55
CA GLY A 260 -25.46 -8.21 13.68
C GLY A 260 -24.82 -6.89 14.11
N SER A 261 -25.70 -5.93 14.40
CA SER A 261 -25.34 -4.54 14.72
C SER A 261 -24.51 -4.36 16.00
N LYS A 262 -24.56 -5.28 16.97
CA LYS A 262 -23.78 -5.23 18.22
C LYS A 262 -22.34 -5.70 18.04
N GLY A 263 -21.99 -6.20 16.85
CA GLY A 263 -20.61 -6.53 16.51
C GLY A 263 -20.08 -7.82 17.10
N VAL A 264 -20.96 -8.72 17.52
CA VAL A 264 -20.62 -9.98 18.17
C VAL A 264 -21.16 -11.15 17.35
N LEU A 265 -20.34 -12.17 17.15
CA LEU A 265 -20.80 -13.43 16.56
C LEU A 265 -21.54 -14.26 17.60
N ARG A 266 -22.76 -14.66 17.28
CA ARG A 266 -23.58 -15.54 18.12
C ARG A 266 -23.89 -16.83 17.39
N VAL A 267 -23.83 -17.95 18.10
CA VAL A 267 -24.18 -19.28 17.60
C VAL A 267 -25.54 -19.67 18.16
N TRP A 268 -26.45 -20.05 17.27
CA TRP A 268 -27.82 -20.42 17.59
C TRP A 268 -28.09 -21.86 17.20
N GLU A 269 -28.82 -22.57 18.04
CA GLU A 269 -29.36 -23.89 17.74
C GLU A 269 -30.74 -23.75 17.09
N ALA A 270 -30.92 -24.29 15.88
CA ALA A 270 -32.15 -24.12 15.09
C ALA A 270 -33.36 -24.86 15.68
N SER A 271 -33.15 -25.96 16.41
CA SER A 271 -34.22 -26.76 17.01
C SER A 271 -34.78 -26.13 18.29
N THR A 272 -33.90 -25.64 19.16
CA THR A 272 -34.27 -25.10 20.48
C THR A 272 -34.47 -23.58 20.49
N ALA A 273 -34.02 -22.88 19.45
CA ALA A 273 -33.98 -21.42 19.37
C ALA A 273 -33.17 -20.77 20.51
N ARG A 274 -32.22 -21.50 21.11
CA ARG A 274 -31.35 -21.00 22.17
C ARG A 274 -30.03 -20.48 21.59
N CYS A 275 -29.56 -19.37 22.15
CA CYS A 275 -28.20 -18.89 21.90
C CYS A 275 -27.23 -19.79 22.67
N VAL A 276 -26.46 -20.60 21.94
CA VAL A 276 -25.50 -21.54 22.53
C VAL A 276 -24.23 -20.81 22.93
N TYR A 277 -23.81 -19.81 22.14
CA TYR A 277 -22.59 -19.06 22.38
C TYR A 277 -22.72 -17.61 21.95
N THR A 278 -22.25 -16.71 22.79
CA THR A 278 -22.04 -15.30 22.48
C THR A 278 -20.56 -15.02 22.64
N GLN A 279 -19.91 -14.54 21.58
CA GLN A 279 -18.48 -14.23 21.63
C GLN A 279 -18.20 -13.09 22.63
N THR A 280 -17.34 -13.34 23.61
CA THR A 280 -16.79 -12.30 24.49
C THR A 280 -15.50 -11.75 23.87
N LEU A 281 -15.56 -10.55 23.29
CA LEU A 281 -14.35 -9.87 22.80
C LEU A 281 -13.48 -9.43 24.00
N ALA A 282 -12.17 -9.64 23.90
CA ALA A 282 -11.18 -9.44 24.97
C ALA A 282 -10.92 -7.96 25.38
N SER A 283 -11.90 -7.08 25.25
CA SER A 283 -11.81 -5.67 25.67
C SER A 283 -13.18 -5.07 25.95
N THR A 284 -14.04 -5.80 26.67
CA THR A 284 -15.14 -5.17 27.40
C THR A 284 -14.57 -4.52 28.65
N LEU A 285 -14.21 -3.24 28.53
CA LEU A 285 -14.35 -2.34 29.65
C LEU A 285 -15.85 -2.31 29.99
N THR A 286 -16.19 -2.73 31.19
CA THR A 286 -17.45 -2.33 31.82
C THR A 286 -17.51 -0.80 31.80
N PRO A 287 -18.58 -0.18 31.26
CA PRO A 287 -18.75 1.25 31.42
C PRO A 287 -18.90 1.56 32.91
N VAL A 288 -17.96 2.32 33.46
CA VAL A 288 -18.13 2.96 34.77
C VAL A 288 -19.08 4.13 34.59
N SER A 289 -20.37 3.82 34.56
CA SER A 289 -21.53 4.65 34.92
C SER A 289 -22.77 3.99 34.30
N GLY A 290 -23.75 3.67 35.16
CA GLY A 290 -25.06 3.18 34.76
C GLY A 290 -25.89 4.31 34.16
N GLU A 291 -25.56 4.68 32.93
CA GLU A 291 -26.48 5.38 32.04
C GLU A 291 -26.80 4.43 30.88
N GLU A 292 -28.08 4.08 30.75
CA GLU A 292 -28.62 3.36 29.61
C GLU A 292 -28.33 4.21 28.37
N VAL A 293 -27.22 3.93 27.69
CA VAL A 293 -26.92 4.56 26.40
C VAL A 293 -27.97 4.04 25.42
N GLU A 294 -28.89 4.93 25.04
CA GLU A 294 -29.77 4.74 23.89
C GLU A 294 -28.96 4.12 22.75
N GLU A 295 -29.40 2.96 22.24
CA GLU A 295 -28.77 2.24 21.12
C GLU A 295 -28.56 3.22 19.94
N ARG A 296 -27.39 3.86 19.85
CA ARG A 296 -27.02 4.63 18.67
C ARG A 296 -26.73 3.59 17.58
N ASP A 297 -27.45 3.68 16.47
CA ASP A 297 -27.34 2.77 15.32
C ASP A 297 -25.92 2.70 14.69
N ASP A 298 -24.98 3.53 15.14
CA ASP A 298 -23.60 3.63 14.65
C ASP A 298 -22.57 3.03 15.64
N ASP A 299 -22.79 1.81 16.13
CA ASP A 299 -21.73 1.08 16.80
C ASP A 299 -20.63 0.72 15.78
N PRO A 300 -19.35 1.14 15.99
CA PRO A 300 -18.25 0.89 15.04
C PRO A 300 -17.95 -0.61 14.85
N ARG A 301 -18.46 -1.43 15.77
CA ARG A 301 -18.31 -2.88 15.75
C ARG A 301 -19.37 -3.59 14.92
N SER A 302 -20.42 -2.90 14.45
CA SER A 302 -21.49 -3.51 13.66
C SER A 302 -20.93 -4.32 12.48
N LEU A 303 -21.43 -5.54 12.31
CA LEU A 303 -20.97 -6.44 11.26
C LEU A 303 -21.87 -6.29 10.03
N THR A 304 -21.26 -6.01 8.88
CA THR A 304 -21.96 -5.77 7.61
C THR A 304 -22.07 -7.03 6.77
N HIS A 305 -21.03 -7.88 6.77
CA HIS A 305 -21.01 -9.11 6.00
C HIS A 305 -20.42 -10.26 6.80
N LEU A 306 -20.93 -11.46 6.58
CA LEU A 306 -20.38 -12.69 7.13
C LEU A 306 -20.31 -13.75 6.04
N LEU A 307 -19.13 -14.34 5.88
CA LEU A 307 -18.81 -15.30 4.83
C LEU A 307 -18.16 -16.55 5.46
N HIS A 308 -18.56 -17.72 4.99
CA HIS A 308 -18.00 -18.99 5.43
C HIS A 308 -17.00 -19.54 4.42
N LEU A 309 -15.87 -20.04 4.93
CA LEU A 309 -14.86 -20.76 4.16
C LEU A 309 -14.89 -22.24 4.58
N PRO A 310 -15.68 -23.08 3.88
CA PRO A 310 -15.93 -24.47 4.29
C PRO A 310 -14.69 -25.38 4.26
N THR A 311 -13.70 -25.16 3.39
CA THR A 311 -12.53 -26.04 3.28
C THR A 311 -11.49 -25.79 4.37
N SER A 312 -11.36 -24.53 4.82
CA SER A 312 -10.44 -24.11 5.89
C SER A 312 -11.10 -23.98 7.26
N SER A 313 -12.42 -24.15 7.36
CA SER A 313 -13.20 -23.95 8.59
C SER A 313 -12.98 -22.57 9.21
N ARG A 314 -12.92 -21.54 8.34
CA ARG A 314 -12.74 -20.14 8.73
C ARG A 314 -14.03 -19.36 8.45
N LEU A 315 -14.25 -18.33 9.26
CA LEU A 315 -15.32 -17.35 9.06
C LEU A 315 -14.69 -15.99 8.81
N ALA A 316 -15.07 -15.33 7.73
CA ALA A 316 -14.71 -13.95 7.48
C ALA A 316 -15.89 -13.06 7.85
N ALA A 317 -15.72 -12.19 8.84
CA ALA A 317 -16.68 -11.14 9.16
C ALA A 317 -16.13 -9.78 8.77
N VAL A 318 -17.00 -8.90 8.27
CA VAL A 318 -16.64 -7.55 7.85
C VAL A 318 -17.32 -6.57 8.78
N THR A 319 -16.57 -5.63 9.35
CA THR A 319 -17.12 -4.58 10.21
C THR A 319 -17.56 -3.36 9.40
N ALA A 320 -18.41 -2.50 9.98
CA ALA A 320 -18.81 -1.23 9.38
C ALA A 320 -17.62 -0.27 9.19
N GLU A 321 -16.61 -0.30 10.06
CA GLU A 321 -15.36 0.44 9.88
C GLU A 321 -14.40 -0.16 8.83
N HIS A 322 -14.91 -1.03 7.95
CA HIS A 322 -14.15 -1.60 6.84
C HIS A 322 -12.99 -2.51 7.27
N ASN A 323 -13.12 -3.22 8.39
CA ASN A 323 -12.16 -4.25 8.80
C ASN A 323 -12.66 -5.64 8.42
N ILE A 324 -11.74 -6.54 8.08
CA ILE A 324 -12.03 -7.94 7.75
C ILE A 324 -11.40 -8.82 8.84
N MET A 325 -12.24 -9.57 9.54
CA MET A 325 -11.89 -10.40 10.69
C MET A 325 -12.01 -11.87 10.30
N LEU A 326 -10.91 -12.62 10.37
CA LEU A 326 -10.90 -14.06 10.13
C LEU A 326 -10.92 -14.81 11.46
N TYR A 327 -12.01 -15.54 11.69
CA TYR A 327 -12.19 -16.41 12.84
C TYR A 327 -11.95 -17.86 12.44
N GLN A 328 -11.32 -18.63 13.31
CA GLN A 328 -11.20 -20.07 13.13
C GLN A 328 -12.26 -20.81 13.95
N LEU A 329 -12.97 -21.74 13.31
CA LEU A 329 -13.83 -22.72 13.97
C LEU A 329 -12.98 -23.89 14.49
N PRO A 330 -13.30 -24.49 15.65
CA PRO A 330 -14.47 -24.28 16.51
C PRO A 330 -14.28 -23.24 17.65
N GLY A 331 -13.11 -22.63 17.84
CA GLY A 331 -12.89 -21.71 18.97
C GLY A 331 -13.50 -20.31 18.81
N LEU A 332 -13.87 -19.91 17.58
CA LEU A 332 -14.20 -18.52 17.22
C LEU A 332 -13.13 -17.52 17.68
N THR A 333 -11.86 -17.96 17.71
CA THR A 333 -10.73 -17.09 18.01
C THR A 333 -10.35 -16.29 16.77
N THR A 334 -10.06 -15.01 16.95
CA THR A 334 -9.56 -14.15 15.86
C THR A 334 -8.14 -14.58 15.51
N GLN A 335 -7.93 -15.10 14.30
CA GLN A 335 -6.58 -15.44 13.84
C GLN A 335 -5.91 -14.26 13.15
N GLN A 336 -6.63 -13.62 12.24
CA GLN A 336 -6.11 -12.53 11.44
C GLN A 336 -7.17 -11.45 11.32
N GLN A 337 -6.74 -10.20 11.44
CA GLN A 337 -7.59 -9.04 11.20
C GLN A 337 -6.88 -8.22 10.14
N PHE A 338 -7.61 -7.80 9.12
CA PHE A 338 -7.13 -6.90 8.10
C PHE A 338 -7.89 -5.59 8.20
N VAL A 339 -7.17 -4.49 8.24
CA VAL A 339 -7.77 -3.16 8.19
C VAL A 339 -7.84 -2.74 6.74
N GLY A 340 -9.06 -2.59 6.22
CA GLY A 340 -9.30 -2.20 4.84
C GLY A 340 -9.04 -0.74 4.55
N TYR A 341 -9.43 0.12 5.49
CA TYR A 341 -9.25 1.56 5.40
C TYR A 341 -8.73 2.07 6.74
N SER A 342 -7.47 2.50 6.77
CA SER A 342 -7.07 3.55 7.71
C SER A 342 -7.73 4.83 7.22
N ASP A 343 -8.40 5.60 8.07
CA ASP A 343 -8.78 6.97 7.71
C ASP A 343 -7.49 7.84 7.71
N GLU A 344 -7.55 9.09 8.11
CA GLU A 344 -6.34 9.87 8.36
C GLU A 344 -5.46 9.20 9.44
N VAL A 345 -4.20 8.94 9.10
CA VAL A 345 -3.20 8.41 10.04
C VAL A 345 -2.54 9.58 10.75
N LEU A 346 -2.76 9.71 12.06
CA LEU A 346 -2.26 10.84 12.86
C LEU A 346 -0.86 10.59 13.44
N ASP A 347 -0.57 9.35 13.86
CA ASP A 347 0.76 8.97 14.33
C ASP A 347 1.10 7.51 14.05
N VAL A 348 2.39 7.23 13.85
CA VAL A 348 2.94 5.90 13.59
C VAL A 348 4.20 5.71 14.43
N LYS A 349 4.32 4.57 15.13
CA LYS A 349 5.50 4.19 15.94
C LYS A 349 5.86 2.72 15.76
N PHE A 350 7.15 2.40 15.89
CA PHE A 350 7.65 1.02 15.85
C PHE A 350 7.55 0.39 17.25
N LEU A 351 7.19 -0.89 17.30
CA LEU A 351 6.99 -1.66 18.52
C LEU A 351 7.58 -3.07 18.38
N GLY A 352 7.97 -3.67 19.51
CA GLY A 352 8.51 -5.02 19.56
C GLY A 352 10.03 -5.10 19.53
N LYS A 353 10.57 -6.30 19.80
CA LYS A 353 12.02 -6.54 19.75
C LYS A 353 12.45 -6.61 18.28
N GLY A 354 13.25 -5.64 17.85
CA GLY A 354 13.70 -5.55 16.45
C GLY A 354 12.67 -4.92 15.51
N ASP A 355 11.75 -4.11 16.05
CA ASP A 355 10.75 -3.35 15.30
C ASP A 355 9.89 -4.25 14.40
N SER A 356 9.38 -5.36 14.96
CA SER A 356 8.54 -6.33 14.25
C SER A 356 7.14 -5.82 13.97
N HIS A 357 6.63 -4.93 14.84
CA HIS A 357 5.29 -4.35 14.74
C HIS A 357 5.34 -2.83 14.57
N ILE A 358 4.29 -2.27 13.98
CA ILE A 358 4.02 -0.83 13.98
C ILE A 358 2.68 -0.57 14.65
N VAL A 359 2.62 0.45 15.50
CA VAL A 359 1.37 0.96 16.08
C VAL A 359 0.97 2.21 15.33
N VAL A 360 -0.29 2.26 14.93
CA VAL A 360 -0.87 3.32 14.11
C VAL A 360 -2.07 3.90 14.85
N ALA A 361 -2.03 5.20 15.08
CA ALA A 361 -3.17 6.00 15.50
C ALA A 361 -3.84 6.58 14.26
N THR A 362 -5.16 6.44 14.20
CA THR A 362 -5.99 6.97 13.11
C THR A 362 -7.01 7.94 13.70
N ASN A 363 -7.77 8.60 12.84
CA ASN A 363 -8.95 9.37 13.22
C ASN A 363 -10.11 8.53 13.83
N SER A 364 -9.89 7.24 14.11
CA SER A 364 -10.82 6.38 14.83
C SER A 364 -10.44 6.28 16.32
N CYS A 365 -11.37 5.78 17.14
CA CYS A 365 -11.13 5.52 18.56
C CYS A 365 -10.25 4.27 18.80
N GLN A 366 -9.88 3.57 17.73
CA GLN A 366 -9.18 2.31 17.76
C GLN A 366 -7.70 2.49 17.42
N LEU A 367 -6.87 1.70 18.09
CA LEU A 367 -5.46 1.59 17.75
C LEU A 367 -5.23 0.35 16.90
N LYS A 368 -4.39 0.50 15.87
CA LYS A 368 -4.10 -0.57 14.92
C LYS A 368 -2.63 -0.94 15.04
N VAL A 369 -2.37 -2.20 15.40
CA VAL A 369 -1.00 -2.73 15.51
C VAL A 369 -0.76 -3.68 14.35
N PHE A 370 0.07 -3.29 13.38
CA PHE A 370 0.41 -4.13 12.25
C PHE A 370 1.69 -4.91 12.50
N GLU A 371 1.73 -6.18 12.12
CA GLU A 371 2.96 -6.94 11.97
C GLU A 371 3.56 -6.71 10.58
N LEU A 372 4.84 -6.32 10.50
CA LEU A 372 5.48 -5.95 9.24
C LEU A 372 5.67 -7.11 8.25
N LEU A 373 5.73 -8.36 8.74
CA LEU A 373 5.96 -9.53 7.91
C LEU A 373 4.68 -10.01 7.21
N THR A 374 3.59 -10.07 7.97
CA THR A 374 2.32 -10.67 7.54
C THR A 374 1.26 -9.62 7.19
N ASN A 375 1.52 -8.33 7.46
CA ASN A 375 0.54 -7.24 7.45
C ASN A 375 -0.72 -7.55 8.26
N SER A 376 -0.67 -8.54 9.16
CA SER A 376 -1.77 -8.83 10.07
C SER A 376 -1.91 -7.68 11.04
N CYS A 377 -3.15 -7.25 11.27
CA CYS A 377 -3.46 -6.20 12.21
C CYS A 377 -4.05 -6.79 13.49
N GLN A 378 -3.69 -6.22 14.62
CA GLN A 378 -4.43 -6.34 15.87
C GLN A 378 -5.09 -5.00 16.17
N ILE A 379 -6.42 -4.99 16.26
CA ILE A 379 -7.19 -3.81 16.63
C ILE A 379 -7.37 -3.78 18.15
N LEU A 380 -7.02 -2.65 18.76
CA LEU A 380 -7.13 -2.42 20.19
C LEU A 380 -8.25 -1.43 20.46
N TYR A 381 -9.14 -1.82 21.37
CA TYR A 381 -10.24 -1.01 21.84
C TYR A 381 -9.95 -0.53 23.26
N GLY A 382 -10.17 0.76 23.50
CA GLY A 382 -10.05 1.35 24.83
C GLY A 382 -10.44 2.81 24.84
N HIS A 383 -10.04 3.58 23.85
CA HIS A 383 -10.46 4.98 23.75
C HIS A 383 -11.90 5.11 23.26
N THR A 384 -12.55 6.18 23.68
CA THR A 384 -13.94 6.51 23.31
C THR A 384 -14.02 7.53 22.19
N ASP A 385 -12.95 8.31 22.00
CA ASP A 385 -12.80 9.32 20.94
C ASP A 385 -11.44 9.14 20.24
N THR A 386 -11.17 9.96 19.23
CA THR A 386 -10.01 9.83 18.32
C THR A 386 -8.67 9.84 19.06
N VAL A 387 -7.75 8.96 18.63
CA VAL A 387 -6.42 8.86 19.22
C VAL A 387 -5.47 9.81 18.50
N LEU A 388 -4.92 10.80 19.21
CA LEU A 388 -4.18 11.90 18.60
C LEU A 388 -2.67 11.63 18.50
N SER A 389 -2.07 11.00 19.52
CA SER A 389 -0.63 10.75 19.51
C SER A 389 -0.23 9.48 20.26
N LEU A 390 0.94 8.96 19.89
CA LEU A 390 1.51 7.73 20.43
C LEU A 390 2.99 7.93 20.75
N ASP A 391 3.45 7.32 21.84
CA ASP A 391 4.88 7.22 22.11
C ASP A 391 5.26 5.87 22.74
N VAL A 392 6.41 5.36 22.34
CA VAL A 392 6.88 4.02 22.70
C VAL A 392 8.05 4.13 23.67
N PHE A 393 8.08 3.25 24.69
CA PHE A 393 9.20 3.19 25.61
C PHE A 393 10.44 2.59 24.93
N LYS A 394 11.64 3.01 25.34
CA LYS A 394 12.91 2.51 24.76
C LYS A 394 13.12 1.00 24.92
N LYS A 395 12.38 0.31 25.81
CA LYS A 395 12.39 -1.16 25.90
C LYS A 395 11.51 -1.82 24.84
N GLY A 396 10.47 -1.15 24.34
CA GLY A 396 9.67 -1.60 23.18
C GLY A 396 8.60 -2.64 23.48
N SER A 397 8.37 -2.92 24.76
CA SER A 397 7.26 -3.76 25.22
C SER A 397 6.08 -2.92 25.69
N LEU A 398 6.30 -1.64 26.04
CA LEU A 398 5.27 -0.72 26.48
C LEU A 398 5.16 0.44 25.50
N PHE A 399 3.94 0.96 25.34
CA PHE A 399 3.69 2.25 24.68
C PHE A 399 2.50 2.96 25.33
N ALA A 400 2.42 4.26 25.14
CA ALA A 400 1.34 5.08 25.65
C ALA A 400 0.58 5.77 24.51
N SER A 401 -0.71 5.97 24.70
CA SER A 401 -1.60 6.66 23.78
C SER A 401 -2.37 7.75 24.48
N CYS A 402 -2.70 8.80 23.73
CA CYS A 402 -3.60 9.85 24.20
C CYS A 402 -4.69 10.12 23.18
N ALA A 403 -5.86 10.47 23.67
CA ALA A 403 -7.02 10.69 22.84
C ALA A 403 -7.76 11.98 23.21
N LYS A 404 -8.68 12.35 22.32
CA LYS A 404 -9.55 13.50 22.48
C LYS A 404 -10.55 13.34 23.63
N ASP A 405 -10.80 12.11 24.06
CA ASP A 405 -11.60 11.73 25.25
C ASP A 405 -10.95 12.09 26.60
N ARG A 406 -9.88 12.89 26.59
CA ARG A 406 -9.13 13.37 27.76
C ARG A 406 -8.39 12.26 28.51
N SER A 407 -8.39 11.04 27.98
CA SER A 407 -7.74 9.89 28.59
C SER A 407 -6.33 9.68 28.04
N VAL A 408 -5.48 9.20 28.93
CA VAL A 408 -4.15 8.68 28.65
C VAL A 408 -4.17 7.20 28.99
N ARG A 409 -3.69 6.35 28.09
CA ARG A 409 -3.64 4.90 28.29
C ARG A 409 -2.24 4.37 28.06
N VAL A 410 -1.89 3.33 28.81
CA VAL A 410 -0.64 2.59 28.63
C VAL A 410 -0.96 1.16 28.25
N TRP A 411 -0.24 0.68 27.24
CA TRP A 411 -0.44 -0.61 26.61
C TRP A 411 0.84 -1.43 26.71
N GLN A 412 0.68 -2.72 26.96
CA GLN A 412 1.77 -3.68 27.04
C GLN A 412 1.61 -4.74 25.97
N MET A 413 2.70 -4.98 25.24
CA MET A 413 2.84 -6.03 24.26
C MET A 413 3.63 -7.19 24.87
N ASP A 414 3.02 -8.37 24.80
CA ASP A 414 3.69 -9.63 25.13
C ASP A 414 4.61 -10.04 23.98
N SER A 415 5.89 -10.24 24.27
CA SER A 415 6.91 -10.53 23.26
C SER A 415 6.74 -11.90 22.57
N ASN A 416 5.97 -12.82 23.16
CA ASN A 416 5.83 -14.19 22.66
C ASN A 416 4.54 -14.40 21.87
N SER A 417 3.44 -13.77 22.28
CA SER A 417 2.14 -13.86 21.61
C SER A 417 1.90 -12.71 20.62
N GLY A 418 2.67 -11.61 20.73
CA GLY A 418 2.44 -10.38 19.99
C GLY A 418 1.16 -9.64 20.43
N GLN A 419 0.42 -10.18 21.41
CA GLN A 419 -0.85 -9.61 21.84
C GLN A 419 -0.61 -8.38 22.72
N VAL A 420 -1.33 -7.31 22.40
CA VAL A 420 -1.33 -6.09 23.19
C VAL A 420 -2.55 -6.00 24.11
N SER A 421 -2.33 -5.61 25.36
CA SER A 421 -3.37 -5.35 26.36
C SER A 421 -3.22 -3.96 27.01
N CYS A 422 -4.33 -3.39 27.48
CA CYS A 422 -4.33 -2.12 28.22
C CYS A 422 -4.02 -2.39 29.69
N VAL A 423 -2.98 -1.74 30.23
CA VAL A 423 -2.51 -1.99 31.60
C VAL A 423 -2.85 -0.83 32.55
N ALA A 424 -2.84 0.40 32.04
CA ALA A 424 -3.12 1.57 32.85
C ALA A 424 -3.93 2.62 32.09
N GLN A 425 -4.76 3.37 32.82
CA GLN A 425 -5.60 4.44 32.30
C GLN A 425 -5.58 5.64 33.25
N GLY A 426 -5.40 6.85 32.73
CA GLY A 426 -5.50 8.10 33.49
C GLY A 426 -6.46 9.07 32.82
N CYS A 427 -7.33 9.72 33.59
CA CYS A 427 -8.23 10.78 33.14
C CYS A 427 -8.14 11.96 34.11
N SER A 428 -7.35 12.97 33.76
CA SER A 428 -7.18 14.14 34.64
C SER A 428 -7.23 15.48 33.90
N HIS A 429 -7.11 15.49 32.58
CA HIS A 429 -7.15 16.72 31.80
C HIS A 429 -8.58 17.26 31.68
N ALA A 430 -8.69 18.59 31.64
CA ALA A 430 -9.98 19.25 31.44
C ALA A 430 -10.42 19.19 29.96
N ASN A 431 -9.45 19.14 29.04
CA ASN A 431 -9.67 19.11 27.60
C ASN A 431 -8.89 17.98 26.92
N ALA A 432 -9.04 17.84 25.60
CA ALA A 432 -8.39 16.82 24.79
C ALA A 432 -6.86 16.81 24.98
N VAL A 433 -6.28 15.61 25.05
CA VAL A 433 -4.83 15.43 25.21
C VAL A 433 -4.20 15.32 23.83
N GLY A 434 -3.44 16.34 23.44
CA GLY A 434 -2.91 16.48 22.09
C GLY A 434 -1.58 15.76 21.87
N SER A 435 -0.74 15.63 22.90
CA SER A 435 0.56 14.97 22.78
C SER A 435 0.90 14.14 24.00
N ILE A 436 1.65 13.06 23.77
CA ILE A 436 2.19 12.20 24.82
C ILE A 436 3.66 11.89 24.55
N THR A 437 4.44 11.76 25.62
CA THR A 437 5.79 11.25 25.54
C THR A 437 6.14 10.37 26.74
N CYS A 438 6.94 9.35 26.48
CA CYS A 438 7.37 8.34 27.44
C CYS A 438 8.81 8.59 27.90
N SER A 439 9.10 8.26 29.15
CA SER A 439 10.47 8.21 29.67
C SER A 439 11.37 7.30 28.80
N ARG A 440 12.59 7.78 28.53
CA ARG A 440 13.57 7.13 27.64
C ARG A 440 14.51 6.18 28.40
N MET A 441 14.77 6.41 29.69
CA MET A 441 15.71 5.58 30.47
C MET A 441 15.00 4.65 31.46
N LYS A 442 14.21 5.21 32.39
CA LYS A 442 13.70 4.45 33.55
C LYS A 442 12.34 3.78 33.31
N ALA A 443 11.60 4.16 32.26
CA ALA A 443 10.22 3.74 32.00
C ALA A 443 9.30 3.98 33.22
N SER A 444 9.56 5.03 33.99
CA SER A 444 8.92 5.28 35.29
C SER A 444 7.82 6.33 35.23
N PHE A 445 7.75 7.14 34.17
CA PHE A 445 6.71 8.15 34.01
C PHE A 445 6.40 8.43 32.53
N ILE A 446 5.24 9.03 32.31
CA ILE A 446 4.78 9.57 31.03
C ILE A 446 4.44 11.05 31.21
N VAL A 447 4.56 11.82 30.14
CA VAL A 447 4.20 13.24 30.13
C VAL A 447 3.17 13.47 29.04
N SER A 448 2.09 14.17 29.38
CA SER A 448 1.04 14.54 28.44
C SER A 448 0.93 16.05 28.31
N GLY A 449 0.75 16.53 27.08
CA GLY A 449 0.39 17.90 26.75
C GLY A 449 -1.06 17.95 26.27
N SER A 450 -1.84 18.89 26.78
CA SER A 450 -3.25 19.04 26.43
C SER A 450 -3.55 20.41 25.82
N GLN A 451 -4.70 20.48 25.14
CA GLN A 451 -5.32 21.72 24.67
C GLN A 451 -5.75 22.63 25.83
N ASP A 452 -5.79 22.14 27.07
CA ASP A 452 -6.02 22.95 28.27
C ASP A 452 -4.82 23.88 28.64
N CYS A 453 -3.81 23.96 27.76
CA CYS A 453 -2.58 24.72 27.94
C CYS A 453 -1.67 24.20 29.07
N THR A 454 -1.99 23.03 29.64
CA THR A 454 -1.20 22.41 30.71
C THR A 454 -0.38 21.23 30.21
N VAL A 455 0.72 20.99 30.91
CA VAL A 455 1.53 19.78 30.77
C VAL A 455 1.48 19.02 32.08
N LYS A 456 1.25 17.71 32.00
CA LYS A 456 1.13 16.83 33.16
C LYS A 456 2.11 15.70 33.12
N VAL A 457 2.69 15.37 34.26
CA VAL A 457 3.58 14.22 34.44
C VAL A 457 2.84 13.15 35.24
N TRP A 458 2.85 11.91 34.77
CA TRP A 458 2.19 10.77 35.41
C TRP A 458 3.21 9.70 35.72
N ASP A 459 3.23 9.23 36.95
CA ASP A 459 4.14 8.16 37.35
C ASP A 459 3.52 6.79 37.05
N LEU A 460 4.36 5.87 36.62
CA LEU A 460 3.99 4.48 36.34
C LEU A 460 4.39 3.60 37.53
N PRO A 461 3.49 2.71 38.00
CA PRO A 461 3.84 1.73 39.01
C PRO A 461 4.89 0.74 38.47
N ALA A 462 5.77 0.27 39.37
CA ALA A 462 6.88 -0.62 39.00
C ALA A 462 6.41 -2.05 38.62
N ASP A 463 5.27 -2.49 39.14
CA ASP A 463 4.72 -3.83 38.92
C ASP A 463 3.55 -3.80 37.93
N LEU A 464 3.87 -3.68 36.64
CA LEU A 464 2.91 -3.85 35.55
C LEU A 464 2.84 -5.34 35.18
N SER A 465 2.18 -6.15 36.02
CA SER A 465 1.97 -7.58 35.74
C SER A 465 0.53 -7.85 35.28
N THR A 466 0.41 -8.56 34.15
CA THR A 466 -0.83 -8.91 33.44
C THR A 466 -1.62 -10.06 34.11
N ALA A 467 -1.44 -10.29 35.41
CA ALA A 467 -2.01 -11.46 36.10
C ALA A 467 -3.41 -11.25 36.70
N GLY A 468 -4.00 -10.06 36.56
CA GLY A 468 -5.38 -9.77 36.98
C GLY A 468 -5.98 -8.69 36.07
N ALA A 469 -7.23 -8.85 35.68
CA ALA A 469 -7.95 -7.95 34.77
C ALA A 469 -8.30 -6.57 35.37
N GLU A 470 -7.41 -6.01 36.20
CA GLU A 470 -7.57 -4.68 36.79
C GLU A 470 -6.67 -3.66 36.09
N ILE A 471 -7.31 -2.64 35.50
CA ILE A 471 -6.61 -1.54 34.84
C ILE A 471 -6.16 -0.57 35.93
N HIS A 472 -4.86 -0.26 35.95
CA HIS A 472 -4.29 0.65 36.94
C HIS A 472 -4.70 2.10 36.63
N GLN A 473 -5.37 2.76 37.57
CA GLN A 473 -5.73 4.17 37.41
C GLN A 473 -4.52 5.08 37.72
N LEU A 474 -4.03 5.81 36.72
CA LEU A 474 -2.87 6.69 36.85
C LEU A 474 -3.25 8.01 37.52
N THR A 475 -2.42 8.48 38.45
CA THR A 475 -2.53 9.80 39.06
C THR A 475 -1.45 10.72 38.51
N ALA A 476 -1.81 11.99 38.28
CA ALA A 476 -0.86 12.98 37.80
C ALA A 476 0.01 13.47 38.97
N ARG A 477 1.33 13.32 38.86
CA ARG A 477 2.30 13.83 39.86
C ARG A 477 2.34 15.35 39.88
N ALA A 478 2.43 15.96 38.70
CA ALA A 478 2.60 17.40 38.55
C ALA A 478 1.73 17.93 37.41
N THR A 479 1.14 19.11 37.61
CA THR A 479 0.33 19.82 36.63
C THR A 479 0.82 21.26 36.54
N GLU A 480 1.41 21.64 35.41
CA GLU A 480 1.91 23.00 35.21
C GLU A 480 1.21 23.67 34.02
N LYS A 481 0.88 24.96 34.18
CA LYS A 481 0.39 25.77 33.07
C LYS A 481 1.58 26.16 32.20
N ALA A 482 1.74 25.46 31.09
CA ALA A 482 2.90 25.61 30.24
C ALA A 482 2.80 26.81 29.30
N HIS A 483 1.64 27.06 28.69
CA HIS A 483 1.48 28.04 27.62
C HIS A 483 0.15 28.81 27.73
N ASP A 484 -0.06 29.78 26.82
CA ASP A 484 -1.32 30.53 26.70
C ASP A 484 -2.24 29.97 25.59
N LYS A 485 -1.71 29.07 24.76
CA LYS A 485 -2.42 28.35 23.71
C LYS A 485 -2.12 26.86 23.79
N ASP A 486 -2.81 26.09 22.95
CA ASP A 486 -2.69 24.64 22.82
C ASP A 486 -1.24 24.17 22.72
N VAL A 487 -0.93 23.08 23.45
CA VAL A 487 0.36 22.41 23.40
C VAL A 487 0.28 21.30 22.35
N ASN A 488 1.00 21.48 21.25
CA ASN A 488 0.96 20.56 20.11
C ASN A 488 1.90 19.35 20.30
N SER A 489 3.04 19.56 20.96
CA SER A 489 4.05 18.51 21.13
C SER A 489 4.79 18.67 22.44
N VAL A 490 5.12 17.53 23.03
CA VAL A 490 5.95 17.40 24.21
C VAL A 490 7.01 16.34 23.92
N ALA A 491 8.25 16.60 24.33
CA ALA A 491 9.36 15.66 24.19
C ALA A 491 10.16 15.58 25.48
N VAL A 492 10.51 14.36 25.89
CA VAL A 492 11.44 14.11 26.99
C VAL A 492 12.85 13.88 26.44
N SER A 493 13.83 14.47 27.10
CA SER A 493 15.24 14.30 26.77
C SER A 493 15.71 12.86 26.97
N PRO A 494 16.74 12.40 26.24
CA PRO A 494 17.27 11.04 26.38
C PRO A 494 17.74 10.66 27.79
N ASN A 495 18.03 11.64 28.66
CA ASN A 495 18.47 11.43 30.04
C ASN A 495 17.34 11.52 31.08
N ASP A 496 16.08 11.70 30.65
CA ASP A 496 14.88 11.90 31.47
C ASP A 496 14.90 13.14 32.39
N LYS A 497 15.90 14.03 32.29
CA LYS A 497 16.04 15.21 33.18
C LYS A 497 15.38 16.46 32.64
N LEU A 498 15.32 16.60 31.32
CA LEU A 498 14.75 17.76 30.64
C LEU A 498 13.49 17.37 29.88
N LEU A 499 12.57 18.31 29.79
CA LEU A 499 11.32 18.24 29.06
C LEU A 499 11.22 19.48 28.16
N ALA A 500 10.75 19.32 26.94
CA ALA A 500 10.45 20.44 26.06
C ALA A 500 8.99 20.39 25.63
N SER A 501 8.35 21.56 25.59
CA SER A 501 6.97 21.73 25.10
C SER A 501 6.95 22.72 23.94
N GLY A 502 6.22 22.39 22.88
CA GLY A 502 5.96 23.25 21.73
C GLY A 502 4.47 23.63 21.67
N SER A 503 4.19 24.91 21.45
CA SER A 503 2.83 25.44 21.45
C SER A 503 2.53 26.28 20.21
N GLN A 504 1.22 26.43 19.95
CA GLN A 504 0.67 27.34 18.96
C GLN A 504 0.95 28.83 19.28
N ASP A 505 1.43 29.16 20.48
CA ASP A 505 1.84 30.51 20.86
C ASP A 505 3.15 31.00 20.20
N ARG A 506 3.75 30.18 19.33
CA ARG A 506 5.01 30.40 18.59
C ARG A 506 6.28 30.23 19.43
N THR A 507 6.14 29.75 20.66
CA THR A 507 7.27 29.51 21.56
C THR A 507 7.44 28.02 21.83
N ALA A 508 8.67 27.62 22.07
CA ALA A 508 8.97 26.35 22.71
C ALA A 508 9.57 26.64 24.10
N LYS A 509 9.21 25.86 25.10
CA LYS A 509 9.70 26.02 26.48
C LYS A 509 10.46 24.78 26.93
N LEU A 510 11.54 25.00 27.68
CA LEU A 510 12.35 23.95 28.29
C LEU A 510 12.08 23.90 29.79
N TRP A 511 11.85 22.70 30.31
CA TRP A 511 11.55 22.45 31.71
C TRP A 511 12.54 21.41 32.29
N SER A 512 12.84 21.57 33.57
CA SER A 512 13.58 20.59 34.37
C SER A 512 12.59 19.61 35.02
N LEU A 513 12.91 18.33 34.94
CA LEU A 513 12.20 17.22 35.60
C LEU A 513 12.93 16.70 36.84
N ALA A 514 13.82 17.49 37.44
CA ALA A 514 14.61 17.08 38.59
C ALA A 514 13.85 17.20 39.93
N GLY A 515 13.45 16.06 40.52
CA GLY A 515 12.98 15.95 41.92
C GLY A 515 11.45 15.83 42.12
N GLU A 516 11.04 15.31 43.29
CA GLU A 516 9.71 14.76 43.69
C GLU A 516 8.48 15.69 43.63
N GLY A 517 8.40 16.68 42.74
CA GLY A 517 7.12 17.38 42.56
C GLY A 517 7.06 18.57 41.60
N ASN A 518 8.18 19.24 41.33
CA ASN A 518 8.13 20.52 40.60
C ASN A 518 8.76 20.42 39.21
N VAL A 519 7.99 20.83 38.19
CA VAL A 519 8.46 21.02 36.82
C VAL A 519 8.92 22.47 36.69
N GLY A 520 10.22 22.71 36.81
CA GLY A 520 10.79 24.07 36.80
C GLY A 520 11.08 24.58 35.40
N LEU A 521 10.61 25.78 35.04
CA LEU A 521 10.93 26.41 33.75
C LEU A 521 12.42 26.81 33.70
N LEU A 522 13.17 26.31 32.72
CA LEU A 522 14.57 26.64 32.50
C LEU A 522 14.76 27.78 31.49
N GLY A 523 13.99 27.77 30.40
CA GLY A 523 14.14 28.75 29.34
C GLY A 523 13.05 28.70 28.27
N VAL A 524 12.99 29.75 27.45
CA VAL A 524 11.99 29.93 26.39
C VAL A 524 12.70 30.20 25.07
N PHE A 525 12.43 29.38 24.07
CA PHE A 525 12.91 29.57 22.69
C PHE A 525 11.93 30.46 21.93
N ARG A 526 12.42 31.62 21.49
CA ARG A 526 11.66 32.59 20.68
C ARG A 526 12.35 32.79 19.34
N GLY A 527 11.60 32.70 18.24
CA GLY A 527 12.10 33.01 16.89
C GLY A 527 11.30 32.43 15.74
N HIS A 528 10.33 31.55 16.00
CA HIS A 528 9.39 31.07 14.97
C HIS A 528 8.35 32.13 14.63
N ARG A 529 7.94 32.20 13.36
CA ARG A 529 6.93 33.16 12.90
C ARG A 529 5.52 32.67 13.16
N ARG A 530 5.32 31.34 13.11
CA ARG A 530 4.04 30.66 13.37
C ARG A 530 4.18 29.63 14.49
N GLY A 531 3.08 28.94 14.80
CA GLY A 531 3.00 27.96 15.89
C GLY A 531 3.97 26.80 15.67
N VAL A 532 4.54 26.30 16.78
CA VAL A 532 5.45 25.16 16.79
C VAL A 532 4.61 23.89 16.83
N TRP A 533 4.83 22.98 15.87
CA TRP A 533 4.09 21.72 15.77
C TRP A 533 4.77 20.58 16.50
N ALA A 534 6.06 20.36 16.25
CA ALA A 534 6.83 19.30 16.90
C ALA A 534 8.13 19.81 17.52
N VAL A 535 8.51 19.13 18.60
CA VAL A 535 9.76 19.37 19.31
C VAL A 535 10.46 18.03 19.48
N CYS A 536 11.77 17.99 19.27
CA CYS A 536 12.57 16.78 19.43
C CYS A 536 13.94 17.11 20.02
N PHE A 537 14.41 16.31 20.97
CA PHE A 537 15.77 16.40 21.49
C PHE A 537 16.75 15.60 20.63
N SER A 538 17.96 16.13 20.43
CA SER A 538 19.04 15.31 19.88
C SER A 538 19.43 14.20 20.86
N PRO A 539 19.69 12.97 20.39
CA PRO A 539 20.12 11.87 21.23
C PRO A 539 21.55 12.02 21.78
N VAL A 540 22.40 12.82 21.13
CA VAL A 540 23.83 12.94 21.42
C VAL A 540 24.21 14.37 21.78
N ASP A 541 23.78 15.34 20.97
CA ASP A 541 24.16 16.73 21.14
C ASP A 541 23.20 17.46 22.09
N GLN A 542 23.69 18.51 22.77
CA GLN A 542 22.85 19.37 23.61
C GLN A 542 22.04 20.37 22.77
N VAL A 543 21.24 19.85 21.84
CA VAL A 543 20.50 20.62 20.85
C VAL A 543 19.04 20.17 20.82
N LEU A 544 18.14 21.14 20.61
CA LEU A 544 16.72 20.94 20.44
C LEU A 544 16.31 21.27 18.99
N ALA A 545 15.63 20.36 18.31
CA ALA A 545 14.97 20.63 17.04
C ALA A 545 13.51 21.03 17.26
N THR A 546 13.05 22.00 16.48
CA THR A 546 11.67 22.49 16.51
C THR A 546 11.16 22.68 15.09
N SER A 547 9.95 22.19 14.80
CA SER A 547 9.27 22.39 13.52
C SER A 547 8.10 23.35 13.67
N SER A 548 7.86 24.18 12.66
CA SER A 548 6.87 25.25 12.71
C SER A 548 5.96 25.24 11.49
N ALA A 549 4.78 25.84 11.66
CA ALA A 549 3.80 26.04 10.60
C ALA A 549 4.22 27.10 9.55
N ASP A 550 5.39 27.73 9.73
CA ASP A 550 5.99 28.68 8.79
C ASP A 550 6.86 28.01 7.71
N GLY A 551 6.95 26.68 7.71
CA GLY A 551 7.76 25.90 6.75
C GLY A 551 9.24 25.80 7.13
N THR A 552 9.62 26.30 8.31
CA THR A 552 10.99 26.25 8.79
C THR A 552 11.16 25.23 9.92
N THR A 553 12.33 24.61 9.96
CA THR A 553 12.79 23.81 11.11
C THR A 553 14.01 24.50 11.71
N LYS A 554 14.01 24.72 13.02
CA LYS A 554 15.12 25.39 13.72
C LYS A 554 15.78 24.47 14.72
N LEU A 555 17.11 24.54 14.80
CA LEU A 555 17.93 23.92 15.84
C LEU A 555 18.36 24.96 16.86
N TRP A 556 18.20 24.64 18.14
CA TRP A 556 18.49 25.51 19.27
C TRP A 556 19.55 24.90 20.19
N SER A 557 20.48 25.73 20.66
CA SER A 557 21.39 25.33 21.74
C SER A 557 20.64 25.27 23.07
N LEU A 558 20.84 24.21 23.86
CA LEU A 558 20.25 24.11 25.20
C LEU A 558 20.98 24.98 26.24
N GLN A 559 22.20 25.45 25.95
CA GLN A 559 22.99 26.27 26.88
C GLN A 559 22.60 27.74 26.81
N ASP A 560 22.53 28.29 25.59
CA ASP A 560 22.33 29.73 25.36
C ASP A 560 20.92 30.08 24.90
N PHE A 561 20.06 29.07 24.65
CA PHE A 561 18.73 29.21 24.05
C PHE A 561 18.71 29.95 22.70
N SER A 562 19.86 30.03 22.03
CA SER A 562 20.03 30.68 20.74
C SER A 562 19.72 29.73 19.57
N CYS A 563 19.28 30.30 18.45
CA CYS A 563 19.03 29.55 17.21
C CYS A 563 20.36 29.30 16.50
N LEU A 564 20.80 28.04 16.44
CA LEU A 564 22.04 27.63 15.77
C LEU A 564 21.87 27.59 14.25
N LYS A 565 20.81 26.91 13.79
CA LYS A 565 20.53 26.70 12.36
C LYS A 565 19.04 26.83 12.07
N THR A 566 18.73 27.35 10.89
CA THR A 566 17.38 27.36 10.32
C THR A 566 17.43 26.60 9.00
N PHE A 567 16.61 25.55 8.89
CA PHE A 567 16.38 24.79 7.68
C PHE A 567 15.14 25.33 7.00
N GLU A 568 15.31 25.82 5.78
CA GLU A 568 14.25 26.32 4.91
C GLU A 568 14.22 25.48 3.65
N GLY A 569 13.02 25.16 3.16
CA GLY A 569 12.85 24.39 1.94
C GLY A 569 11.55 23.62 1.85
N HIS A 570 10.75 23.54 2.92
CA HIS A 570 9.37 23.08 2.81
C HIS A 570 8.48 24.22 2.34
N ASP A 571 7.60 23.95 1.37
CA ASP A 571 6.68 24.96 0.83
C ASP A 571 5.48 25.18 1.76
N ALA A 572 5.18 24.18 2.60
CA ALA A 572 4.07 24.19 3.53
C ALA A 572 4.53 23.92 4.97
N SER A 573 3.58 23.77 5.90
CA SER A 573 3.89 23.57 7.33
C SER A 573 4.64 22.27 7.59
N VAL A 574 5.66 22.32 8.45
CA VAL A 574 6.39 21.13 8.89
C VAL A 574 5.72 20.56 10.15
N LEU A 575 5.15 19.37 10.03
CA LEU A 575 4.32 18.76 11.07
C LEU A 575 5.16 17.98 12.08
N LYS A 576 6.18 17.21 11.63
CA LYS A 576 7.01 16.38 12.50
C LYS A 576 8.49 16.49 12.18
N VAL A 577 9.33 16.36 13.21
CA VAL A 577 10.79 16.36 13.09
C VAL A 577 11.39 15.28 13.97
N ILE A 578 12.34 14.50 13.43
CA ILE A 578 13.05 13.42 14.13
C ILE A 578 14.54 13.47 13.80
N PHE A 579 15.37 13.19 14.80
CA PHE A 579 16.80 12.94 14.62
C PHE A 579 17.04 11.50 14.20
N VAL A 580 17.92 11.31 13.22
CA VAL A 580 18.37 10.01 12.72
C VAL A 580 19.90 9.97 12.76
N SER A 581 20.47 8.77 12.60
CA SER A 581 21.92 8.51 12.53
C SER A 581 22.65 9.05 13.75
N ARG A 582 22.11 8.71 14.93
CA ARG A 582 22.57 9.19 16.24
C ARG A 582 22.67 10.72 16.36
N GLY A 583 21.80 11.45 15.64
CA GLY A 583 21.68 12.90 15.76
C GLY A 583 22.52 13.70 14.78
N THR A 584 23.08 13.09 13.73
CA THR A 584 23.83 13.81 12.70
C THR A 584 22.94 14.31 11.55
N GLN A 585 21.79 13.65 11.34
CA GLN A 585 20.78 14.02 10.35
C GLN A 585 19.42 14.28 10.99
N LEU A 586 18.58 15.01 10.25
CA LEU A 586 17.21 15.35 10.59
C LEU A 586 16.27 14.90 9.49
N LEU A 587 15.20 14.21 9.87
CA LEU A 587 14.05 13.95 9.01
C LEU A 587 12.90 14.88 9.39
N THR A 588 12.28 15.44 8.38
CA THR A 588 11.18 16.39 8.51
C THR A 588 10.02 15.96 7.63
N SER A 589 8.80 15.97 8.17
CA SER A 589 7.57 15.68 7.42
C SER A 589 6.77 16.96 7.20
N GLY A 590 6.40 17.20 5.95
CA GLY A 590 5.63 18.36 5.53
C GLY A 590 4.15 18.06 5.33
N SER A 591 3.34 19.12 5.38
CA SER A 591 1.94 19.08 4.94
C SER A 591 1.78 19.11 3.42
N ASP A 592 2.88 19.22 2.68
CA ASP A 592 2.98 19.16 1.22
C ASP A 592 3.06 17.70 0.68
N GLY A 593 3.07 16.70 1.58
CA GLY A 593 3.26 15.29 1.22
C GLY A 593 4.72 14.86 1.17
N LEU A 594 5.67 15.78 1.35
CA LEU A 594 7.09 15.51 1.21
C LEU A 594 7.73 15.18 2.56
N VAL A 595 8.66 14.23 2.52
CA VAL A 595 9.57 13.95 3.64
C VAL A 595 10.98 14.31 3.21
N LYS A 596 11.62 15.21 3.94
CA LYS A 596 12.98 15.70 3.60
C LYS A 596 13.99 15.25 4.65
N LEU A 597 15.13 14.77 4.15
CA LEU A 597 16.29 14.38 4.92
C LEU A 597 17.36 15.47 4.82
N TRP A 598 17.81 15.95 5.98
CA TRP A 598 18.77 17.04 6.13
C TRP A 598 20.01 16.57 6.87
N THR A 599 21.17 17.07 6.45
CA THR A 599 22.42 16.87 7.19
C THR A 599 22.71 18.10 8.03
N ILE A 600 22.85 17.92 9.36
CA ILE A 600 22.99 19.04 10.29
C ILE A 600 24.29 19.80 10.04
N LYS A 601 25.40 19.12 9.69
CA LYS A 601 26.70 19.77 9.47
C LYS A 601 26.69 20.70 8.26
N THR A 602 26.23 20.21 7.11
CA THR A 602 26.23 20.96 5.84
C THR A 602 25.07 21.93 5.69
N ASN A 603 23.98 21.75 6.46
CA ASN A 603 22.73 22.52 6.31
C ASN A 603 22.01 22.29 4.97
N GLU A 604 22.32 21.19 4.30
CA GLU A 604 21.79 20.87 2.98
C GLU A 604 20.73 19.76 3.06
N CYS A 605 19.76 19.82 2.15
CA CYS A 605 18.79 18.76 1.93
C CYS A 605 19.44 17.67 1.09
N VAL A 606 19.65 16.49 1.68
CA VAL A 606 20.26 15.33 1.00
C VAL A 606 19.26 14.72 0.03
N LYS A 607 18.02 14.50 0.50
CA LYS A 607 16.97 13.85 -0.30
C LYS A 607 15.59 14.36 0.05
N THR A 608 14.76 14.49 -0.99
CA THR A 608 13.31 14.68 -0.87
C THR A 608 12.64 13.37 -1.26
N LEU A 609 11.84 12.83 -0.35
CA LEU A 609 11.11 11.58 -0.52
C LEU A 609 9.65 11.92 -0.80
N ASP A 610 9.20 11.54 -1.98
CA ASP A 610 7.85 11.80 -2.48
C ASP A 610 7.13 10.46 -2.67
N ALA A 611 6.28 10.11 -1.71
CA ALA A 611 5.46 8.88 -1.77
C ALA A 611 4.02 9.09 -1.32
N HIS A 612 3.69 10.27 -0.79
CA HIS A 612 2.39 10.58 -0.21
C HIS A 612 1.72 11.68 -1.01
N GLN A 613 0.40 11.57 -1.19
CA GLN A 613 -0.36 12.58 -1.95
C GLN A 613 -0.89 13.72 -1.08
N ASP A 614 -0.94 13.51 0.24
CA ASP A 614 -1.50 14.45 1.21
C ASP A 614 -0.56 14.56 2.44
N LYS A 615 -0.99 15.32 3.45
CA LYS A 615 -0.20 15.68 4.64
C LYS A 615 0.38 14.47 5.36
N VAL A 616 1.67 14.53 5.66
CA VAL A 616 2.38 13.49 6.43
C VAL A 616 2.42 13.87 7.92
N TRP A 617 1.47 13.32 8.69
CA TRP A 617 1.37 13.54 10.13
C TRP A 617 2.35 12.67 10.94
N GLY A 618 2.44 11.40 10.58
CA GLY A 618 3.24 10.40 11.28
C GLY A 618 4.61 10.24 10.66
N LEU A 619 5.65 10.32 11.49
CA LEU A 619 7.02 10.01 11.13
C LEU A 619 7.66 9.34 12.35
N HIS A 620 8.38 8.24 12.12
CA HIS A 620 9.18 7.56 13.15
C HIS A 620 10.30 6.72 12.54
N ALA A 621 11.48 6.79 13.13
CA ALA A 621 12.63 5.96 12.77
C ALA A 621 12.78 4.77 13.74
N SER A 622 13.26 3.65 13.22
CA SER A 622 13.68 2.46 13.96
C SER A 622 14.81 2.81 14.94
N ARG A 623 14.97 2.02 16.01
CA ARG A 623 16.06 2.22 16.98
C ARG A 623 17.46 2.07 16.41
N LYS A 624 17.58 1.29 15.33
CA LYS A 624 18.85 1.08 14.64
C LYS A 624 19.06 2.07 13.49
N ASP A 625 18.06 2.91 13.21
CA ASP A 625 17.97 3.82 12.06
C ASP A 625 17.87 3.14 10.67
N ASP A 626 17.83 1.79 10.61
CA ASP A 626 17.71 1.02 9.35
C ASP A 626 16.37 1.20 8.62
N LYS A 627 15.30 1.47 9.37
CA LYS A 627 13.92 1.60 8.85
C LYS A 627 13.29 2.88 9.34
N MET A 628 12.41 3.47 8.53
CA MET A 628 11.50 4.52 8.97
C MET A 628 10.07 4.26 8.50
N ALA A 629 9.09 4.72 9.28
CA ALA A 629 7.68 4.64 8.93
C ALA A 629 7.10 6.04 8.84
N THR A 630 6.29 6.26 7.81
CA THR A 630 5.55 7.50 7.58
C THR A 630 4.08 7.19 7.40
N GLY A 631 3.23 7.97 8.07
CA GLY A 631 1.78 7.88 7.99
C GLY A 631 1.19 9.19 7.50
N SER A 632 0.28 9.10 6.54
CA SER A 632 -0.30 10.24 5.84
C SER A 632 -1.82 10.31 5.97
N ALA A 633 -2.38 11.49 5.69
CA ALA A 633 -3.82 11.71 5.58
C ALA A 633 -4.44 10.95 4.40
N ASP A 634 -3.65 10.57 3.40
CA ASP A 634 -4.08 9.77 2.25
C ASP A 634 -4.32 8.28 2.58
N SER A 635 -4.41 7.95 3.87
CA SER A 635 -4.56 6.60 4.45
C SER A 635 -3.40 5.63 4.23
N ASN A 636 -2.35 6.02 3.52
CA ASN A 636 -1.19 5.17 3.26
C ASN A 636 -0.20 5.21 4.42
N ILE A 637 0.36 4.05 4.72
CA ILE A 637 1.52 3.92 5.60
C ILE A 637 2.66 3.33 4.78
N THR A 638 3.73 4.10 4.63
CA THR A 638 4.94 3.64 3.92
C THR A 638 6.04 3.38 4.93
N VAL A 639 6.63 2.20 4.83
CA VAL A 639 7.85 1.82 5.54
C VAL A 639 8.98 1.91 4.54
N TRP A 640 10.02 2.61 4.94
CA TRP A 640 11.22 2.82 4.17
C TRP A 640 12.40 2.09 4.81
N VAL A 641 13.32 1.63 3.98
CA VAL A 641 14.56 0.99 4.39
C VAL A 641 15.71 1.80 3.79
N ASP A 642 16.81 1.91 4.54
CA ASP A 642 18.05 2.49 4.04
C ASP A 642 18.68 1.58 2.97
N VAL A 643 18.93 2.13 1.77
CA VAL A 643 19.48 1.39 0.60
C VAL A 643 20.82 1.98 0.14
N THR A 644 21.41 2.85 0.93
CA THR A 644 22.63 3.59 0.57
C THR A 644 23.82 2.72 0.27
N GLU A 645 24.04 1.71 1.11
CA GLU A 645 25.13 0.76 0.92
C GLU A 645 24.97 -0.03 -0.39
N VAL A 646 23.73 -0.37 -0.75
CA VAL A 646 23.42 -1.10 -1.99
C VAL A 646 23.62 -0.21 -3.20
N GLU A 647 23.11 1.03 -3.18
CA GLU A 647 23.29 2.00 -4.28
C GLU A 647 24.77 2.31 -4.52
N LEU A 648 25.54 2.57 -3.45
CA LEU A 648 26.98 2.82 -3.56
C LEU A 648 27.74 1.61 -4.09
N ALA A 649 27.40 0.40 -3.63
CA ALA A 649 28.01 -0.82 -4.14
C ALA A 649 27.67 -1.08 -5.61
N GLU A 650 26.43 -0.79 -6.03
CA GLU A 650 26.04 -0.87 -7.44
C GLU A 650 26.76 0.16 -8.31
N GLU A 651 26.92 1.40 -7.83
CA GLU A 651 27.66 2.44 -8.55
C GLU A 651 29.15 2.07 -8.68
N GLN A 652 29.75 1.56 -7.60
CA GLN A 652 31.12 1.05 -7.63
C GLN A 652 31.26 -0.12 -8.60
N ALA A 653 30.36 -1.10 -8.54
CA ALA A 653 30.37 -2.23 -9.47
C ALA A 653 30.19 -1.78 -10.93
N LYS A 654 29.31 -0.81 -11.21
CA LYS A 654 29.15 -0.22 -12.56
C LYS A 654 30.43 0.47 -13.02
N GLN A 655 31.12 1.20 -12.14
CA GLN A 655 32.40 1.85 -12.46
C GLN A 655 33.51 0.81 -12.70
N GLU A 656 33.60 -0.22 -11.86
CA GLU A 656 34.55 -1.31 -12.02
C GLU A 656 34.33 -2.07 -13.33
N ASP A 657 33.06 -2.40 -13.65
CA ASP A 657 32.68 -3.04 -14.91
C ASP A 657 33.04 -2.17 -16.12
N GLN A 658 32.85 -0.85 -16.04
CA GLN A 658 33.25 0.08 -17.10
C GLN A 658 34.75 0.09 -17.31
N ILE A 659 35.53 0.13 -16.21
CA ILE A 659 36.99 0.10 -16.26
C ILE A 659 37.47 -1.24 -16.84
N LEU A 660 36.91 -2.36 -16.40
CA LEU A 660 37.22 -3.70 -16.93
C LEU A 660 36.94 -3.79 -18.42
N LYS A 661 35.74 -3.38 -18.87
CA LYS A 661 35.39 -3.38 -20.29
C LYS A 661 36.29 -2.45 -21.11
N GLN A 662 36.73 -1.33 -20.56
CA GLN A 662 37.68 -0.43 -21.23
C GLN A 662 39.07 -1.06 -21.34
N GLN A 663 39.54 -1.76 -20.30
CA GLN A 663 40.80 -2.51 -20.35
C GLN A 663 40.73 -3.67 -21.35
N GLU A 664 39.64 -4.44 -21.36
CA GLU A 664 39.39 -5.48 -22.35
C GLU A 664 39.39 -4.92 -23.77
N LEU A 665 38.74 -3.77 -23.99
CA LEU A 665 38.74 -3.10 -25.28
C LEU A 665 40.17 -2.74 -25.71
N SER A 666 40.97 -2.15 -24.81
CA SER A 666 42.37 -1.81 -25.07
C SER A 666 43.21 -3.04 -25.42
N ASN A 667 43.04 -4.13 -24.67
CA ASN A 667 43.73 -5.39 -24.93
C ASN A 667 43.36 -5.97 -26.29
N LEU A 668 42.07 -5.96 -26.64
CA LEU A 668 41.59 -6.44 -27.94
C LEU A 668 42.09 -5.58 -29.12
N LEU A 669 42.26 -4.28 -28.92
CA LEU A 669 42.85 -3.37 -29.90
C LEU A 669 44.34 -3.67 -30.10
N HIS A 670 45.09 -3.89 -29.02
CA HIS A 670 46.50 -4.28 -29.09
C HIS A 670 46.71 -5.64 -29.77
N GLU A 671 45.86 -6.62 -29.47
CA GLU A 671 45.87 -7.95 -30.10
C GLU A 671 45.32 -7.97 -31.53
N LYS A 672 44.86 -6.82 -32.06
CA LYS A 672 44.23 -6.68 -33.39
C LYS A 672 43.01 -7.60 -33.61
N LYS A 673 42.29 -7.96 -32.53
CA LYS A 673 41.06 -8.76 -32.58
C LYS A 673 39.84 -7.86 -32.86
N TYR A 674 39.74 -7.40 -34.11
CA TYR A 674 38.77 -6.36 -34.49
C TYR A 674 37.30 -6.74 -34.33
N LEU A 675 36.91 -8.01 -34.50
CA LEU A 675 35.53 -8.48 -34.32
C LEU A 675 34.99 -8.18 -32.90
N LYS A 676 35.76 -8.61 -31.90
CA LYS A 676 35.39 -8.47 -30.49
C LYS A 676 35.55 -7.02 -30.03
N ALA A 677 36.60 -6.34 -30.48
CA ALA A 677 36.82 -4.93 -30.21
C ALA A 677 35.67 -4.06 -30.75
N LEU A 678 35.19 -4.32 -31.96
CA LEU A 678 34.08 -3.59 -32.57
C LEU A 678 32.78 -3.80 -31.79
N GLY A 679 32.45 -5.06 -31.45
CA GLY A 679 31.26 -5.37 -30.65
C GLY A 679 31.29 -4.70 -29.27
N LEU A 680 32.44 -4.73 -28.59
CA LEU A 680 32.61 -4.12 -27.27
C LEU A 680 32.63 -2.58 -27.32
N ALA A 681 33.23 -1.99 -28.36
CA ALA A 681 33.24 -0.54 -28.56
C ALA A 681 31.86 0.03 -28.88
N ILE A 682 31.03 -0.73 -29.61
CA ILE A 682 29.62 -0.37 -29.86
C ILE A 682 28.82 -0.46 -28.55
N LEU A 683 29.06 -1.50 -27.74
CA LEU A 683 28.40 -1.63 -26.43
C LEU A 683 28.77 -0.50 -25.44
N LEU A 684 29.97 0.07 -25.57
CA LEU A 684 30.47 1.19 -24.76
C LEU A 684 30.17 2.57 -25.39
N ASP A 685 29.43 2.62 -26.50
CA ASP A 685 29.10 3.83 -27.27
C ASP A 685 30.30 4.76 -27.58
N GLN A 686 31.43 4.17 -28.02
CA GLN A 686 32.65 4.92 -28.35
C GLN A 686 32.84 5.07 -29.88
N PRO A 687 32.27 6.10 -30.53
CA PRO A 687 32.30 6.25 -32.00
C PRO A 687 33.71 6.45 -32.57
N HIS A 688 34.63 7.04 -31.79
CA HIS A 688 36.00 7.28 -32.22
C HIS A 688 36.86 6.01 -32.22
N THR A 689 36.68 5.12 -31.25
CA THR A 689 37.40 3.84 -31.21
C THR A 689 36.89 2.90 -32.29
N VAL A 690 35.57 2.87 -32.52
CA VAL A 690 34.94 2.14 -33.64
C VAL A 690 35.53 2.61 -34.98
N LEU A 691 35.65 3.92 -35.20
CA LEU A 691 36.27 4.48 -36.41
C LEU A 691 37.75 4.10 -36.54
N THR A 692 38.48 4.10 -35.42
CA THR A 692 39.91 3.70 -35.40
C THR A 692 40.06 2.22 -35.76
N VAL A 693 39.17 1.35 -35.27
CA VAL A 693 39.09 -0.06 -35.64
C VAL A 693 38.81 -0.21 -37.14
N ILE A 694 37.83 0.52 -37.68
CA ILE A 694 37.47 0.43 -39.11
C ILE A 694 38.61 0.92 -40.00
N LYS A 695 39.29 2.01 -39.61
CA LYS A 695 40.49 2.49 -40.30
C LYS A 695 41.62 1.45 -40.27
N ALA A 696 41.83 0.79 -39.14
CA ALA A 696 42.83 -0.26 -39.00
C ALA A 696 42.50 -1.49 -39.87
N ILE A 697 41.22 -1.87 -39.97
CA ILE A 697 40.76 -2.95 -40.88
C ILE A 697 41.04 -2.57 -42.35
N ARG A 698 40.76 -1.32 -42.73
CA ARG A 698 40.94 -0.86 -44.12
C ARG A 698 42.41 -0.82 -44.56
N GLN A 699 43.33 -0.54 -43.64
CA GLN A 699 44.77 -0.51 -43.93
C GLN A 699 45.40 -1.91 -44.05
N GLY A 700 44.70 -2.98 -43.65
CA GLY A 700 45.16 -4.36 -43.79
C GLY A 700 45.11 -4.90 -45.23
N GLU A 701 45.79 -6.03 -45.47
CA GLU A 701 45.89 -6.65 -46.81
C GLU A 701 44.57 -7.31 -47.27
N ASP A 702 43.75 -7.85 -46.35
CA ASP A 702 42.44 -8.50 -46.61
C ASP A 702 41.24 -7.56 -46.41
N ARG A 703 41.16 -6.54 -47.27
CA ARG A 703 40.38 -5.29 -47.06
C ARG A 703 38.85 -5.40 -46.97
N ARG A 704 38.24 -6.36 -47.68
CA ARG A 704 36.78 -6.42 -47.90
C ARG A 704 36.16 -7.65 -47.25
N GLU A 705 36.79 -8.81 -47.40
CA GLU A 705 36.31 -10.05 -46.79
C GLU A 705 36.32 -10.00 -45.26
N LEU A 706 37.34 -9.39 -44.65
CA LEU A 706 37.42 -9.29 -43.19
C LEU A 706 36.33 -8.35 -42.67
N LEU A 707 36.09 -7.22 -43.36
CA LEU A 707 35.02 -6.27 -43.02
C LEU A 707 33.64 -6.92 -43.19
N GLU A 708 33.37 -7.61 -44.29
CA GLU A 708 32.12 -8.32 -44.55
C GLU A 708 31.85 -9.40 -43.50
N LYS A 709 32.85 -10.26 -43.22
CA LYS A 709 32.76 -11.27 -42.16
C LYS A 709 32.53 -10.66 -40.78
N THR A 710 33.01 -9.44 -40.53
CA THR A 710 32.79 -8.73 -39.26
C THR A 710 31.41 -8.13 -39.12
N LEU A 711 30.91 -7.46 -40.17
CA LEU A 711 29.64 -6.75 -40.13
C LEU A 711 28.45 -7.72 -40.20
N LEU A 712 28.59 -8.84 -40.90
CA LEU A 712 27.56 -9.88 -40.96
C LEU A 712 27.31 -10.55 -39.61
N LYS A 713 28.32 -10.65 -38.75
CA LYS A 713 28.23 -11.27 -37.42
C LYS A 713 27.67 -10.34 -36.34
N LEU A 714 27.42 -9.06 -36.63
CA LEU A 714 26.90 -8.11 -35.66
C LEU A 714 25.40 -8.29 -35.42
N ARG A 715 24.97 -7.97 -34.19
CA ARG A 715 23.54 -7.94 -33.81
C ARG A 715 22.80 -6.77 -34.47
N VAL A 716 21.48 -6.90 -34.53
CA VAL A 716 20.53 -5.90 -35.07
C VAL A 716 20.75 -4.52 -34.43
N ASP A 717 20.78 -4.44 -33.09
CA ASP A 717 21.01 -3.17 -32.34
C ASP A 717 22.40 -2.55 -32.60
N GLN A 718 23.41 -3.40 -32.83
CA GLN A 718 24.77 -2.95 -33.12
C GLN A 718 24.86 -2.37 -34.54
N LYS A 719 24.11 -2.92 -35.50
CA LYS A 719 24.00 -2.39 -36.86
C LYS A 719 23.29 -1.03 -36.87
N GLU A 720 22.27 -0.85 -36.04
CA GLU A 720 21.61 0.46 -35.86
C GLU A 720 22.57 1.53 -35.32
N SER A 721 23.28 1.21 -34.23
CA SER A 721 24.28 2.12 -33.65
C SER A 721 25.39 2.46 -34.66
N LEU A 722 25.79 1.49 -35.48
CA LEU A 722 26.76 1.69 -36.55
C LEU A 722 26.23 2.63 -37.65
N LEU A 723 24.96 2.54 -38.05
CA LEU A 723 24.33 3.48 -38.99
C LEU A 723 24.34 4.92 -38.43
N ARG A 724 24.03 5.08 -37.14
CA ARG A 724 24.13 6.38 -36.46
C ARG A 724 25.57 6.93 -36.51
N TYR A 725 26.57 6.07 -36.29
CA TYR A 725 27.98 6.46 -36.40
C TYR A 725 28.42 6.80 -37.83
N CYS A 726 27.90 6.09 -38.83
CA CYS A 726 28.13 6.39 -40.24
C CYS A 726 27.67 7.81 -40.61
N VAL A 727 26.54 8.29 -40.08
CA VAL A 727 26.09 9.68 -40.27
C VAL A 727 27.16 10.66 -39.80
N VAL A 728 27.65 10.50 -38.56
CA VAL A 728 28.67 11.36 -37.97
C VAL A 728 29.97 11.33 -38.78
N TRP A 729 30.40 10.15 -39.23
CA TRP A 729 31.63 10.02 -40.01
C TRP A 729 31.50 10.61 -41.43
N ASN A 730 30.33 10.55 -42.05
CA ASN A 730 30.09 11.03 -43.40
C ASN A 730 30.06 12.57 -43.49
N THR A 731 29.80 13.26 -42.38
CA THR A 731 29.93 14.74 -42.30
C THR A 731 31.37 15.20 -42.54
N ASN A 732 32.36 14.39 -42.16
CA ASN A 732 33.78 14.71 -42.32
C ASN A 732 34.35 14.13 -43.62
N ALA A 733 34.86 14.99 -44.49
CA ALA A 733 35.44 14.60 -45.78
C ALA A 733 36.64 13.63 -45.66
N ARG A 734 37.36 13.60 -44.54
CA ARG A 734 38.49 12.66 -44.34
C ARG A 734 38.05 11.25 -43.99
N ASN A 735 36.93 11.10 -43.29
CA ASN A 735 36.42 9.82 -42.78
C ASN A 735 35.31 9.24 -43.68
N CYS A 736 34.92 9.97 -44.72
CA CYS A 736 33.88 9.57 -45.68
C CYS A 736 34.14 8.19 -46.30
N GLN A 737 35.37 7.88 -46.70
CA GLN A 737 35.67 6.61 -47.36
C GLN A 737 35.43 5.40 -46.46
N ASP A 738 35.71 5.54 -45.16
CA ASP A 738 35.50 4.48 -44.16
C ASP A 738 33.99 4.29 -43.91
N ALA A 739 33.25 5.39 -43.81
CA ALA A 739 31.80 5.38 -43.66
C ALA A 739 31.09 4.76 -44.88
N GLN A 740 31.54 5.08 -46.10
CA GLN A 740 30.99 4.53 -47.34
C GLN A 740 31.30 3.03 -47.51
N ALA A 741 32.47 2.56 -47.06
CA ALA A 741 32.81 1.15 -47.09
C ALA A 741 31.90 0.32 -46.16
N VAL A 742 31.62 0.84 -44.96
CA VAL A 742 30.66 0.22 -44.03
C VAL A 742 29.24 0.27 -44.60
N LEU A 743 28.82 1.41 -45.16
CA LEU A 743 27.50 1.56 -45.77
C LEU A 743 27.30 0.61 -46.96
N GLN A 744 28.32 0.45 -47.80
CA GLN A 744 28.31 -0.48 -48.92
C GLN A 744 28.02 -1.91 -48.44
N VAL A 745 28.75 -2.38 -47.42
CA VAL A 745 28.57 -3.74 -46.89
C VAL A 745 27.20 -3.92 -46.20
N LEU A 746 26.72 -2.91 -45.48
CA LEU A 746 25.39 -2.98 -44.85
C LEU A 746 24.27 -3.05 -45.90
N LEU A 747 24.34 -2.22 -46.95
CA LEU A 747 23.31 -2.18 -47.99
C LEU A 747 23.36 -3.36 -48.96
N THR A 748 24.51 -4.00 -49.17
CA THR A 748 24.59 -5.20 -50.04
C THR A 748 24.01 -6.45 -49.38
N HIS A 749 23.98 -6.50 -48.04
CA HIS A 749 23.59 -7.70 -47.30
C HIS A 749 22.26 -7.59 -46.54
N LEU A 750 21.74 -6.38 -46.29
CA LEU A 750 20.48 -6.19 -45.58
C LEU A 750 19.33 -5.92 -46.55
N PRO A 751 18.23 -6.71 -46.50
CA PRO A 751 17.06 -6.41 -47.30
C PRO A 751 16.34 -5.13 -46.78
N PRO A 752 15.65 -4.38 -47.65
CA PRO A 752 14.95 -3.15 -47.27
C PRO A 752 13.89 -3.33 -46.17
N GLU A 753 13.28 -4.51 -46.07
CA GLU A 753 12.25 -4.83 -45.08
C GLU A 753 12.80 -4.86 -43.64
N GLU A 754 14.02 -5.38 -43.46
CA GLU A 754 14.70 -5.37 -42.16
C GLU A 754 15.15 -3.96 -41.78
N LEU A 755 15.48 -3.12 -42.76
CA LEU A 755 15.89 -1.73 -42.52
C LEU A 755 14.74 -0.85 -41.99
N LEU A 756 13.49 -1.18 -42.36
CA LEU A 756 12.29 -0.48 -41.89
C LEU A 756 11.88 -0.84 -40.46
N GLN A 757 12.36 -1.99 -39.95
CA GLN A 757 12.09 -2.42 -38.57
C GLN A 757 12.94 -1.65 -37.54
N TYR A 758 14.09 -1.08 -37.96
CA TYR A 758 14.92 -0.26 -37.09
C TYR A 758 14.25 1.08 -36.76
N GLN A 759 14.30 1.47 -35.49
CA GLN A 759 13.84 2.79 -35.08
C GLN A 759 14.83 3.85 -35.58
N GLY A 760 14.34 4.97 -36.12
CA GLY A 760 15.19 6.08 -36.54
C GLY A 760 16.08 5.86 -37.79
N ALA A 761 16.14 4.66 -38.37
CA ALA A 761 16.96 4.37 -39.57
C ALA A 761 16.59 5.27 -40.76
N ARG A 762 15.31 5.62 -40.91
CA ARG A 762 14.86 6.57 -41.94
C ARG A 762 15.53 7.94 -41.78
N ALA A 763 15.54 8.50 -40.56
CA ALA A 763 16.15 9.80 -40.30
C ALA A 763 17.68 9.76 -40.53
N HIS A 764 18.33 8.66 -40.16
CA HIS A 764 19.76 8.47 -40.41
C HIS A 764 20.09 8.34 -41.91
N LEU A 765 19.28 7.61 -42.68
CA LEU A 765 19.46 7.49 -44.14
C LEU A 765 19.17 8.81 -44.87
N GLU A 766 18.11 9.52 -44.50
CA GLU A 766 17.81 10.87 -45.05
C GLU A 766 18.98 11.84 -44.77
N GLY A 767 19.59 11.75 -43.59
CA GLY A 767 20.78 12.52 -43.25
C GLY A 767 22.04 12.14 -44.06
N LEU A 768 22.14 10.92 -44.58
CA LEU A 768 23.31 10.45 -45.35
C LEU A 768 23.30 10.92 -46.81
N ILE A 769 22.13 11.00 -47.45
CA ILE A 769 21.98 11.24 -48.90
C ILE A 769 22.66 12.53 -49.37
N PRO A 770 22.45 13.71 -48.75
CA PRO A 770 23.06 14.94 -49.26
C PRO A 770 24.60 14.93 -49.19
N TYR A 771 25.16 14.26 -48.17
CA TYR A 771 26.61 14.14 -48.02
C TYR A 771 27.20 13.16 -49.03
N THR A 772 26.54 12.01 -49.28
CA THR A 772 27.02 11.06 -50.29
C THR A 772 27.00 11.65 -51.69
N GLU A 773 25.95 12.39 -52.06
CA GLU A 773 25.88 13.10 -53.35
C GLU A 773 27.01 14.11 -53.51
N ARG A 774 27.28 14.90 -52.46
CA ARG A 774 28.38 15.88 -52.48
C ARG A 774 29.74 15.21 -52.67
N HIS A 775 29.99 14.08 -52.00
CA HIS A 775 31.23 13.32 -52.15
C HIS A 775 31.32 12.67 -53.54
N MET A 776 30.22 12.16 -54.08
CA MET A 776 30.17 11.58 -55.43
C MET A 776 30.46 12.62 -56.52
N GLN A 777 29.89 13.81 -56.42
CA GLN A 777 30.21 14.93 -57.32
C GLN A 777 31.69 15.29 -57.27
N ARG A 778 32.29 15.34 -56.07
CA ARG A 778 33.72 15.60 -55.90
C ARG A 778 34.58 14.52 -56.57
N ILE A 779 34.25 13.25 -56.39
CA ILE A 779 34.96 12.12 -57.03
C ILE A 779 34.78 12.17 -58.55
N GLY A 780 33.59 12.48 -59.05
CA GLY A 780 33.31 12.65 -60.48
C GLY A 780 34.18 13.73 -61.12
N ASN A 781 34.31 14.89 -60.47
CA ASN A 781 35.18 15.97 -60.94
C ASN A 781 36.67 15.55 -60.96
N LEU A 782 37.13 14.80 -59.96
CA LEU A 782 38.50 14.26 -59.92
C LEU A 782 38.74 13.23 -61.03
N LEU A 783 37.76 12.38 -61.32
CA LEU A 783 37.81 11.41 -62.41
C LEU A 783 37.89 12.12 -63.76
N GLN A 784 37.07 13.14 -64.00
CA GLN A 784 37.15 13.97 -65.21
C GLN A 784 38.54 14.63 -65.36
N ALA A 785 39.11 15.16 -64.27
CA ALA A 785 40.45 15.71 -64.27
C ALA A 785 41.54 14.64 -64.60
N SER A 786 41.39 13.41 -64.09
CA SER A 786 42.30 12.30 -64.45
C SER A 786 42.17 11.87 -65.91
N MET A 787 40.96 11.90 -66.48
CA MET A 787 40.75 11.64 -67.90
C MET A 787 41.40 12.70 -68.77
N PHE A 788 41.40 13.97 -68.33
CA PHE A 788 42.13 15.04 -69.00
C PHE A 788 43.65 14.78 -69.00
N LEU A 789 44.21 14.27 -67.91
CA LEU A 789 45.61 13.81 -67.87
C LEU A 789 45.89 12.69 -68.87
N ASN A 790 45.02 11.68 -68.96
CA ASN A 790 45.14 10.62 -69.97
C ASN A 790 45.03 11.16 -71.40
N TYR A 791 44.15 12.14 -71.62
CA TYR A 791 44.02 12.83 -72.90
C TYR A 791 45.29 13.61 -73.25
N MET A 792 45.86 14.37 -72.30
CA MET A 792 47.14 15.06 -72.48
C MET A 792 48.27 14.07 -72.78
N TRP A 793 48.32 12.95 -72.05
CA TRP A 793 49.28 11.89 -72.30
C TRP A 793 49.15 11.31 -73.72
N GLN A 794 47.93 11.03 -74.17
CA GLN A 794 47.67 10.56 -75.53
C GLN A 794 48.07 11.60 -76.59
N LYS A 795 47.78 12.89 -76.38
CA LYS A 795 48.17 13.96 -77.31
C LYS A 795 49.68 14.19 -77.36
N MET A 796 50.38 14.11 -76.22
CA MET A 796 51.85 14.13 -76.19
C MET A 796 52.44 12.93 -76.94
N ARG A 797 51.82 11.75 -76.85
CA ARG A 797 52.25 10.56 -77.60
C ARG A 797 52.05 10.70 -79.12
N VAL A 798 51.02 11.41 -79.58
CA VAL A 798 50.75 11.67 -81.01
C VAL A 798 51.70 12.73 -81.60
N ALA A 799 52.15 13.70 -80.80
CA ALA A 799 53.11 14.71 -81.24
C ALA A 799 54.56 14.19 -81.40
N GLY A 800 54.85 12.99 -80.91
CA GLY A 800 56.19 12.37 -80.94
C GLY A 800 56.47 11.43 -82.13
N ALA A 801 55.57 11.31 -83.12
CA ALA A 801 55.77 10.45 -84.29
C ALA A 801 55.95 11.29 -85.59
N PRO A 802 57.18 11.54 -86.05
CA PRO A 802 57.43 12.04 -87.40
C PRO A 802 57.24 10.90 -88.42
N SER A 803 56.56 11.20 -89.51
CA SER A 803 56.29 10.27 -90.62
C SER A 803 57.56 9.60 -91.15
N ARG A 804 57.59 8.26 -91.10
CA ARG A 804 58.04 7.39 -92.19
C ARG A 804 57.37 6.03 -92.08
#